data_AF-A0A356R3M0-F1
#
_entry.id   AF-A0A356R3M0-F1
#
_cell.length_a   1.000
_cell.length_b   1.000
_cell.length_c   1.000
_cell.angle_alpha   90.00
_cell.angle_beta   90.00
_cell.angle_gamma   90.00
#
_symmetry.space_group_name_H-M   'P 1'
#
loop_
_entity.id
_entity.type
_entity.pdbx_description
1 polymer ?
#
loop_
_entity_poly.entity_id
_entity_poly.type
_entity_poly.pdbx_seq_one_letter_code
_entity_poly.pdbx_strand_id
1 'polypeptide(L)'
;MRLHWRNLNEADQMVYRTTMAFLMGRLQERTTVDWAIRLKENDAVKRLALLDLINSPGSHTLTEPWGSAWRLIEESWNNPVIDDQGLTGIYNAKRRLHVGDRSGSLVTAIVDCVGPKLKIEPFSDLNIHFQKPPRRPKKVEDLFPTSLTSGKLVDLDLLNLDKLNDSFFLFSLAHGLETAVTSGLNIAHRIGWNEDRQIGQLHRVYYVKTADLADGMDEPDKFHRGLAPSVKLLHTVVSQLVDIDISKAIEFVHRWKLSDSPVHLRLWAALSRDPRVTSASEASKILLSLDNRRFWDLYDFPEIAELRAMRFSEFDLQVQRMLTARIRKLPPRNFWPRKVDANKIKVVRHNWALREMRRIGISGATLPNRDQDWLQTKTQEFPALAPMTRLDEGFRSSPKGHLIPPNPDNRYDLLAGEERLKALEASFSSERGGWEDDPARRARDWIRQQENSLVIIDDFESTSNGASFGRVWERFGWEHSTEERQGGKASQRDLQSECTRVLSLISKLPEATLRQAINGLSHWLSTWETQIIHLPEGLSAWFKIWPIAVEATNAEQPVSEHFDLNVLDYSTDDHQSTYIDTLNTPAGKLVGVFLAACPTLQENVKPFDNDDVLRMMRDAIISTTGRSGLIAMHRLIEEFPYFLAAAPEWTQENLIIPLNAADSGTKALWCAIGRRTHFSNVLKIIGDQMADRATDQRLDRDTRHSLAFSLIIECLHAFREQRQPSVPNARVQQMIRSLDDEARANGAEAIQRFVQDLSSPSEGRASPPSPEELFRSAAVPFLQKVWPQERSLATPGVSRALANLPASAKEAFADAVDAIESFLVPFECWSMFEYGLYSGQDSNPNLLIINNHEKAVALLRLLGLTVGTAEGSVIPYDLTDALNHIRMVSPKLEKDQVFRRLATAARRL
;
A
#
# COMPACT_ATOMS: atom_id res chain seq x y z
N MET A 1 11.35 -22.14 -24.81
CA MET A 1 11.23 -23.58 -25.13
C MET A 1 9.98 -24.07 -24.41
N ARG A 2 8.85 -24.34 -25.10
CA ARG A 2 7.59 -24.70 -24.43
C ARG A 2 7.70 -26.09 -23.82
N LEU A 3 7.44 -26.22 -22.51
CA LEU A 3 7.35 -27.52 -21.84
C LEU A 3 6.23 -28.34 -22.50
N HIS A 4 6.55 -29.56 -22.91
CA HIS A 4 5.57 -30.49 -23.44
C HIS A 4 5.11 -31.41 -22.32
N TRP A 5 3.81 -31.75 -22.24
CA TRP A 5 3.25 -32.57 -21.16
C TRP A 5 3.99 -33.90 -20.93
N ARG A 6 4.63 -34.46 -21.98
CA ARG A 6 5.43 -35.70 -21.92
C ARG A 6 6.73 -35.57 -21.12
N ASN A 7 7.17 -34.35 -20.83
CA ASN A 7 8.40 -34.07 -20.10
C ASN A 7 8.12 -33.76 -18.61
N LEU A 8 6.86 -33.83 -18.17
CA LEU A 8 6.47 -33.63 -16.77
C LEU A 8 6.76 -34.90 -15.96
N ASN A 9 7.11 -34.74 -14.67
CA ASN A 9 7.20 -35.86 -13.73
C ASN A 9 5.81 -36.48 -13.46
N GLU A 10 5.75 -37.66 -12.82
CA GLU A 10 4.47 -38.36 -12.61
C GLU A 10 3.44 -37.55 -11.81
N ALA A 11 3.87 -36.81 -10.79
CA ALA A 11 3.00 -35.96 -9.99
C ALA A 11 2.40 -34.81 -10.83
N ASP A 12 3.21 -34.14 -11.62
CA ASP A 12 2.80 -33.06 -12.52
C ASP A 12 1.90 -33.59 -13.66
N GLN A 13 2.15 -34.80 -14.16
CA GLN A 13 1.25 -35.44 -15.13
C GLN A 13 -0.13 -35.72 -14.54
N MET A 14 -0.21 -36.10 -13.26
CA MET A 14 -1.48 -36.28 -12.56
C MET A 14 -2.22 -34.95 -12.41
N VAL A 15 -1.53 -33.89 -11.98
CA VAL A 15 -2.09 -32.53 -11.88
C VAL A 15 -2.59 -32.04 -13.24
N TYR A 16 -1.81 -32.24 -14.31
CA TYR A 16 -2.21 -31.90 -15.66
C TYR A 16 -3.50 -32.62 -16.08
N ARG A 17 -3.58 -33.95 -15.91
CA ARG A 17 -4.77 -34.73 -16.30
C ARG A 17 -6.01 -34.36 -15.50
N THR A 18 -5.88 -34.17 -14.19
CA THR A 18 -6.98 -33.72 -13.33
C THR A 18 -7.46 -32.33 -13.73
N THR A 19 -6.53 -31.42 -14.04
CA THR A 19 -6.87 -30.06 -14.48
C THR A 19 -7.57 -30.08 -15.84
N MET A 20 -7.09 -30.87 -16.80
CA MET A 20 -7.74 -31.07 -18.10
C MET A 20 -9.18 -31.60 -17.94
N ALA A 21 -9.37 -32.62 -17.10
CA ALA A 21 -10.69 -33.19 -16.83
C ALA A 21 -11.63 -32.18 -16.16
N PHE A 22 -11.12 -31.37 -15.22
CA PHE A 22 -11.89 -30.32 -14.56
C PHE A 22 -12.33 -29.20 -15.53
N LEU A 23 -11.50 -28.84 -16.50
CA LEU A 23 -11.77 -27.72 -17.41
C LEU A 23 -12.62 -28.09 -18.62
N MET A 24 -12.68 -29.37 -18.97
CA MET A 24 -13.40 -29.86 -20.15
C MET A 24 -14.88 -29.49 -20.07
N GLY A 25 -15.36 -28.70 -21.04
CA GLY A 25 -16.76 -28.22 -21.10
C GLY A 25 -17.06 -26.97 -20.27
N ARG A 26 -16.09 -26.45 -19.50
CA ARG A 26 -16.31 -25.37 -18.51
C ARG A 26 -15.65 -24.04 -18.87
N LEU A 27 -15.08 -23.93 -20.07
CA LEU A 27 -14.41 -22.72 -20.56
C LEU A 27 -15.34 -21.52 -20.80
N GLN A 28 -16.66 -21.72 -20.80
CA GLN A 28 -17.68 -20.66 -20.88
C GLN A 28 -18.38 -20.42 -19.53
N GLU A 29 -17.74 -20.82 -18.43
CA GLU A 29 -18.18 -20.52 -17.06
C GLU A 29 -17.35 -19.39 -16.45
N ARG A 30 -18.02 -18.47 -15.77
CA ARG A 30 -17.38 -17.33 -15.12
C ARG A 30 -16.43 -17.77 -14.01
N THR A 31 -16.83 -18.75 -13.22
CA THR A 31 -16.01 -19.32 -12.14
C THR A 31 -14.70 -19.91 -12.65
N THR A 32 -14.69 -20.48 -13.86
CA THR A 32 -13.47 -20.99 -14.51
C THR A 32 -12.54 -19.84 -14.91
N VAL A 33 -13.09 -18.75 -15.43
CA VAL A 33 -12.32 -17.53 -15.75
C VAL A 33 -11.74 -16.90 -14.48
N ASP A 34 -12.55 -16.73 -13.43
CA ASP A 34 -12.11 -16.18 -12.15
C ASP A 34 -11.02 -17.04 -11.50
N TRP A 35 -11.15 -18.38 -11.60
CA TRP A 35 -10.11 -19.31 -11.16
C TRP A 35 -8.82 -19.17 -11.97
N ALA A 36 -8.91 -19.07 -13.29
CA ALA A 36 -7.73 -18.97 -14.15
C ALA A 36 -6.95 -17.67 -13.92
N ILE A 37 -7.64 -16.55 -13.72
CA ILE A 37 -7.01 -15.25 -13.43
C ILE A 37 -6.16 -15.32 -12.14
N ARG A 38 -6.54 -16.18 -11.18
CA ARG A 38 -5.83 -16.35 -9.90
C ARG A 38 -4.62 -17.30 -9.96
N LEU A 39 -4.39 -18.00 -11.08
CA LEU A 39 -3.24 -18.89 -11.21
C LEU A 39 -1.93 -18.09 -11.23
N LYS A 40 -0.93 -18.54 -10.47
CA LYS A 40 0.40 -17.89 -10.35
C LYS A 40 1.46 -18.58 -11.21
N GLU A 41 2.67 -18.04 -11.26
CA GLU A 41 3.77 -18.62 -12.06
C GLU A 41 4.15 -20.04 -11.60
N ASN A 42 4.04 -20.31 -10.30
CA ASN A 42 4.24 -21.65 -9.72
C ASN A 42 3.13 -22.65 -10.07
N ASP A 43 1.98 -22.21 -10.62
CA ASP A 43 0.93 -23.06 -11.17
C ASP A 43 1.18 -23.45 -12.64
N ALA A 44 2.45 -23.48 -13.07
CA ALA A 44 2.86 -23.69 -14.46
C ALA A 44 2.19 -24.91 -15.13
N VAL A 45 2.00 -26.01 -14.41
CA VAL A 45 1.35 -27.22 -14.92
C VAL A 45 -0.15 -27.02 -15.19
N LYS A 46 -0.84 -26.27 -14.32
CA LYS A 46 -2.27 -25.94 -14.50
C LYS A 46 -2.45 -24.95 -15.65
N ARG A 47 -1.57 -23.95 -15.74
CA ARG A 47 -1.52 -23.02 -16.88
C ARG A 47 -1.27 -23.76 -18.19
N LEU A 48 -0.33 -24.71 -18.21
CA LEU A 48 -0.03 -25.55 -19.38
C LEU A 48 -1.24 -26.37 -19.82
N ALA A 49 -1.94 -27.03 -18.89
CA ALA A 49 -3.17 -27.77 -19.18
C ALA A 49 -4.25 -26.87 -19.82
N LEU A 50 -4.47 -25.68 -19.25
CA LEU A 50 -5.43 -24.73 -19.81
C LEU A 50 -5.02 -24.27 -21.22
N LEU A 51 -3.74 -23.94 -21.44
CA LEU A 51 -3.24 -23.50 -22.74
C LEU A 51 -3.37 -24.60 -23.80
N ASP A 52 -3.08 -25.85 -23.45
CA ASP A 52 -3.27 -26.99 -24.36
C ASP A 52 -4.76 -27.16 -24.71
N LEU A 53 -5.66 -26.98 -23.74
CA LEU A 53 -7.11 -27.06 -23.96
C LEU A 53 -7.62 -25.91 -24.85
N ILE A 54 -7.17 -24.68 -24.61
CA ILE A 54 -7.51 -23.49 -25.42
C ILE A 54 -6.94 -23.59 -26.83
N ASN A 55 -5.80 -24.26 -27.03
CA ASN A 55 -5.21 -24.47 -28.35
C ASN A 55 -5.68 -25.76 -29.03
N SER A 56 -6.51 -26.57 -28.36
CA SER A 56 -7.06 -27.80 -28.93
C SER A 56 -8.12 -27.51 -30.01
N PRO A 57 -8.34 -28.42 -30.97
CA PRO A 57 -9.34 -28.22 -32.04
C PRO A 57 -10.76 -27.94 -31.54
N GLY A 58 -11.10 -28.34 -30.30
CA GLY A 58 -12.40 -28.05 -29.68
C GLY A 58 -12.60 -26.59 -29.28
N SER A 59 -11.53 -25.78 -29.17
CA SER A 59 -11.61 -24.37 -28.77
C SER A 59 -12.15 -23.44 -29.85
N HIS A 60 -12.17 -23.88 -31.12
CA HIS A 60 -12.81 -23.16 -32.22
C HIS A 60 -14.32 -22.97 -32.06
N THR A 61 -14.92 -23.55 -31.01
CA THR A 61 -16.35 -23.45 -30.65
C THR A 61 -16.66 -22.42 -29.56
N LEU A 62 -15.65 -21.73 -29.01
CA LEU A 62 -15.86 -20.71 -27.97
C LEU A 62 -16.60 -19.50 -28.53
N THR A 63 -17.71 -19.13 -27.89
CA THR A 63 -18.48 -17.94 -28.26
C THR A 63 -17.85 -16.66 -27.70
N GLU A 64 -18.07 -15.52 -28.35
CA GLU A 64 -17.71 -14.22 -27.76
C GLU A 64 -18.64 -13.90 -26.57
N PRO A 65 -18.14 -13.32 -25.47
CA PRO A 65 -16.79 -12.75 -25.29
C PRO A 65 -15.70 -13.71 -24.77
N TRP A 66 -16.00 -15.00 -24.58
CA TRP A 66 -15.11 -15.97 -23.92
C TRP A 66 -13.83 -16.24 -24.70
N GLY A 67 -13.91 -16.35 -26.03
CA GLY A 67 -12.74 -16.53 -26.89
C GLY A 67 -11.73 -15.40 -26.74
N SER A 68 -12.20 -14.15 -26.78
CA SER A 68 -11.36 -12.96 -26.55
C SER A 68 -10.81 -12.91 -25.12
N ALA A 69 -11.60 -13.29 -24.13
CA ALA A 69 -11.18 -13.32 -22.73
C ALA A 69 -10.01 -14.29 -22.49
N TRP A 70 -10.06 -15.50 -23.04
CA TRP A 70 -8.99 -16.48 -22.88
C TRP A 70 -7.66 -16.06 -23.52
N ARG A 71 -7.71 -15.38 -24.68
CA ARG A 71 -6.50 -14.82 -25.32
C ARG A 71 -5.84 -13.72 -24.48
N LEU A 72 -6.66 -12.89 -23.82
CA LEU A 72 -6.16 -11.86 -22.92
C LEU A 72 -5.54 -12.48 -21.65
N ILE A 73 -6.15 -13.54 -21.10
CA ILE A 73 -5.58 -14.29 -19.96
C ILE A 73 -4.22 -14.89 -20.34
N GLU A 74 -4.12 -15.57 -21.49
CA GLU A 74 -2.85 -16.11 -21.99
C GLU A 74 -1.78 -15.03 -22.12
N GLU A 75 -2.11 -13.88 -22.69
CA GLU A 75 -1.18 -12.76 -22.82
C GLU A 75 -0.73 -12.18 -21.48
N SER A 76 -1.64 -12.09 -20.50
CA SER A 76 -1.33 -11.60 -19.15
C SER A 76 -0.35 -12.53 -18.42
N TRP A 77 -0.43 -13.85 -18.63
CA TRP A 77 0.48 -14.81 -18.03
C TRP A 77 1.90 -14.75 -18.61
N ASN A 78 2.03 -14.40 -19.89
CA ASN A 78 3.33 -14.23 -20.54
C ASN A 78 4.02 -12.92 -20.15
N ASN A 79 3.29 -12.01 -19.48
CA ASN A 79 3.74 -10.69 -19.09
C ASN A 79 3.43 -10.44 -17.62
N PRO A 80 4.05 -11.18 -16.67
CA PRO A 80 3.77 -11.04 -15.25
C PRO A 80 3.93 -9.59 -14.82
N VAL A 81 3.00 -9.14 -13.98
CA VAL A 81 3.01 -7.80 -13.39
C VAL A 81 4.32 -7.65 -12.63
N ILE A 82 5.10 -6.64 -12.99
CA ILE A 82 6.32 -6.30 -12.27
C ILE A 82 5.86 -5.72 -10.94
N ASP A 83 5.87 -6.55 -9.89
CA ASP A 83 5.74 -6.05 -8.53
C ASP A 83 7.05 -5.38 -8.09
N ASP A 84 7.21 -5.00 -6.82
CA ASP A 84 8.36 -4.22 -6.29
C ASP A 84 9.78 -4.72 -6.67
N GLN A 85 9.90 -5.90 -7.28
CA GLN A 85 11.06 -6.40 -8.04
C GLN A 85 11.52 -5.50 -9.22
N GLY A 86 10.69 -4.56 -9.70
CA GLY A 86 11.06 -3.63 -10.77
C GLY A 86 12.23 -2.69 -10.43
N LEU A 87 12.45 -2.41 -9.14
CA LEU A 87 13.61 -1.67 -8.67
C LEU A 87 14.91 -2.44 -8.99
N THR A 88 14.94 -3.75 -8.74
CA THR A 88 16.10 -4.62 -8.99
C THR A 88 16.54 -4.60 -10.45
N GLY A 89 15.58 -4.57 -11.39
CA GLY A 89 15.86 -4.47 -12.84
C GLY A 89 16.53 -3.16 -13.24
N ILE A 90 16.05 -2.03 -12.71
CA ILE A 90 16.61 -0.69 -12.98
C ILE A 90 18.01 -0.55 -12.35
N TYR A 91 18.22 -1.07 -11.13
CA TYR A 91 19.55 -1.08 -10.50
C TYR A 91 20.55 -1.93 -11.27
N ASN A 92 20.13 -3.10 -11.80
CA ASN A 92 20.97 -3.90 -12.68
C ASN A 92 21.32 -3.14 -13.97
N ALA A 93 20.34 -2.49 -14.59
CA ALA A 93 20.58 -1.65 -15.77
C ALA A 93 21.58 -0.50 -15.49
N LYS A 94 21.44 0.18 -14.35
CA LYS A 94 22.39 1.20 -13.88
C LYS A 94 23.80 0.64 -13.76
N ARG A 95 23.95 -0.52 -13.11
CA ARG A 95 25.26 -1.17 -12.96
C ARG A 95 25.89 -1.48 -14.30
N ARG A 96 25.13 -2.10 -15.22
CA ARG A 96 25.59 -2.43 -16.57
C ARG A 96 26.01 -1.18 -17.33
N LEU A 97 25.24 -0.08 -17.23
CA LEU A 97 25.63 1.20 -17.80
C LEU A 97 26.95 1.74 -17.24
N HIS A 98 27.15 1.64 -15.92
CA HIS A 98 28.34 2.13 -15.22
C HIS A 98 29.61 1.36 -15.62
N VAL A 99 29.54 0.05 -15.81
CA VAL A 99 30.68 -0.77 -16.27
C VAL A 99 30.90 -0.70 -17.80
N GLY A 100 30.17 0.17 -18.50
CA GLY A 100 30.35 0.44 -19.92
C GLY A 100 29.56 -0.46 -20.87
N ASP A 101 28.62 -1.29 -20.36
CA ASP A 101 27.77 -2.12 -21.21
C ASP A 101 26.81 -1.24 -22.03
N ARG A 102 26.79 -1.47 -23.34
CA ARG A 102 25.92 -0.81 -24.32
C ARG A 102 25.20 -1.81 -25.22
N SER A 103 25.07 -3.05 -24.76
CA SER A 103 24.51 -4.17 -25.52
C SER A 103 23.00 -4.06 -25.73
N GLY A 104 22.49 -4.73 -26.77
CA GLY A 104 21.05 -4.84 -27.01
C GLY A 104 20.31 -5.52 -25.86
N SER A 105 20.95 -6.42 -25.11
CA SER A 105 20.31 -7.05 -23.93
C SER A 105 20.14 -6.08 -22.75
N LEU A 106 20.95 -5.01 -22.68
CA LEU A 106 20.74 -3.93 -21.72
C LEU A 106 19.56 -3.05 -22.14
N VAL A 107 19.46 -2.75 -23.44
CA VAL A 107 18.29 -2.04 -24.00
C VAL A 107 17.00 -2.80 -23.68
N THR A 108 16.94 -4.10 -23.94
CA THR A 108 15.78 -4.94 -23.60
C THR A 108 15.47 -4.90 -22.11
N ALA A 109 16.47 -5.04 -21.24
CA ALA A 109 16.27 -5.00 -19.79
C ALA A 109 15.68 -3.67 -19.30
N ILE A 110 16.15 -2.53 -19.83
CA ILE A 110 15.60 -1.20 -19.49
C ILE A 110 14.16 -1.09 -19.98
N VAL A 111 13.90 -1.49 -21.23
CA VAL A 111 12.56 -1.46 -21.84
C VAL A 111 11.59 -2.33 -21.06
N ASP A 112 11.98 -3.53 -20.64
CA ASP A 112 11.13 -4.46 -19.89
C ASP A 112 10.72 -3.90 -18.53
N CYS A 113 11.57 -3.08 -17.88
CA CYS A 113 11.25 -2.44 -16.60
C CYS A 113 10.12 -1.41 -16.71
N VAL A 114 10.02 -0.70 -17.83
CA VAL A 114 9.05 0.40 -18.02
C VAL A 114 7.95 0.08 -19.02
N GLY A 115 8.08 -1.04 -19.73
CA GLY A 115 7.23 -1.46 -20.83
C GLY A 115 5.78 -1.67 -20.40
N PRO A 116 4.79 -1.13 -21.13
CA PRO A 116 3.38 -1.38 -20.86
C PRO A 116 3.03 -2.84 -21.09
N LYS A 117 2.29 -3.43 -20.15
CA LYS A 117 1.83 -4.81 -20.15
C LYS A 117 0.34 -4.88 -19.85
N LEU A 118 -0.33 -5.92 -20.33
CA LEU A 118 -1.74 -6.17 -20.03
C LEU A 118 -1.89 -6.68 -18.59
N LYS A 119 -2.75 -6.02 -17.81
CA LYS A 119 -3.15 -6.47 -16.47
C LYS A 119 -4.61 -6.91 -16.48
N ILE A 120 -4.86 -8.07 -15.90
CA ILE A 120 -6.20 -8.63 -15.69
C ILE A 120 -6.33 -8.96 -14.22
N GLU A 121 -7.45 -8.57 -13.62
CA GLU A 121 -7.73 -8.75 -12.20
C GLU A 121 -9.11 -9.37 -12.02
N PRO A 122 -9.36 -10.09 -10.90
CA PRO A 122 -10.73 -10.43 -10.54
C PRO A 122 -11.53 -9.17 -10.19
N PHE A 123 -12.85 -9.27 -10.21
CA PHE A 123 -13.69 -8.18 -9.68
C PHE A 123 -13.47 -8.04 -8.18
N SER A 124 -13.15 -6.83 -7.72
CA SER A 124 -13.14 -6.48 -6.30
C SER A 124 -14.58 -6.33 -5.76
N ASP A 125 -14.76 -6.45 -4.45
CA ASP A 125 -16.05 -6.22 -3.80
C ASP A 125 -16.61 -4.82 -4.12
N LEU A 126 -15.73 -3.82 -4.16
CA LEU A 126 -16.08 -2.46 -4.59
C LEU A 126 -16.62 -2.44 -6.03
N ASN A 127 -15.96 -3.13 -6.96
CA ASN A 127 -16.43 -3.18 -8.36
C ASN A 127 -17.82 -3.83 -8.44
N ILE A 128 -18.07 -4.90 -7.67
CA ILE A 128 -19.36 -5.59 -7.63
C ILE A 128 -20.44 -4.71 -7.00
N HIS A 129 -20.09 -3.89 -6.00
CA HIS A 129 -20.99 -2.94 -5.37
C HIS A 129 -21.45 -1.84 -6.34
N PHE A 130 -20.54 -1.27 -7.12
CA PHE A 130 -20.87 -0.19 -8.06
C PHE A 130 -21.47 -0.69 -9.38
N GLN A 131 -21.07 -1.87 -9.85
CA GLN A 131 -21.54 -2.43 -11.10
C GLN A 131 -21.60 -3.96 -11.02
N LYS A 132 -22.79 -4.49 -10.69
CA LYS A 132 -23.02 -5.94 -10.71
C LYS A 132 -22.86 -6.46 -12.15
N PRO A 133 -21.94 -7.40 -12.39
CA PRO A 133 -21.71 -7.88 -13.73
C PRO A 133 -22.90 -8.73 -14.22
N PRO A 134 -23.24 -8.67 -15.52
CA PRO A 134 -24.47 -9.28 -16.03
C PRO A 134 -24.41 -10.82 -15.96
N ARG A 135 -25.58 -11.45 -15.77
CA ARG A 135 -25.73 -12.92 -15.79
C ARG A 135 -25.33 -13.55 -17.13
N ARG A 136 -25.46 -12.81 -18.23
CA ARG A 136 -25.04 -13.22 -19.58
C ARG A 136 -24.04 -12.19 -20.10
N PRO A 137 -22.72 -12.49 -20.06
CA PRO A 137 -21.70 -11.56 -20.51
C PRO A 137 -21.81 -11.34 -22.03
N LYS A 138 -21.69 -10.09 -22.46
CA LYS A 138 -21.71 -9.70 -23.88
C LYS A 138 -20.38 -9.11 -24.33
N LYS A 139 -19.55 -8.64 -23.39
CA LYS A 139 -18.21 -8.09 -23.64
C LYS A 139 -17.22 -8.68 -22.65
N VAL A 140 -15.93 -8.62 -22.96
CA VAL A 140 -14.86 -9.09 -22.06
C VAL A 140 -14.90 -8.36 -20.71
N GLU A 141 -15.21 -7.06 -20.73
CA GLU A 141 -15.36 -6.22 -19.52
C GLU A 141 -16.45 -6.73 -18.55
N ASP A 142 -17.39 -7.59 -19.01
CA ASP A 142 -18.38 -8.22 -18.13
C ASP A 142 -17.81 -9.42 -17.34
N LEU A 143 -16.70 -9.98 -17.82
CA LEU A 143 -16.02 -11.15 -17.27
C LEU A 143 -14.94 -10.77 -16.26
N PHE A 144 -14.16 -9.73 -16.54
CA PHE A 144 -13.14 -9.17 -15.64
C PHE A 144 -12.71 -7.75 -16.04
N PRO A 145 -12.23 -6.93 -15.09
CA PRO A 145 -11.55 -5.67 -15.40
C PRO A 145 -10.23 -5.90 -16.14
N THR A 146 -9.95 -5.04 -17.11
CA THR A 146 -8.68 -5.01 -17.88
C THR A 146 -8.05 -3.63 -17.78
N SER A 147 -6.73 -3.59 -17.65
CA SER A 147 -5.97 -2.33 -17.61
C SER A 147 -4.56 -2.51 -18.19
N LEU A 148 -3.84 -1.40 -18.38
CA LEU A 148 -2.40 -1.44 -18.63
C LEU A 148 -1.65 -1.27 -17.32
N THR A 149 -0.56 -2.01 -17.16
CA THR A 149 0.40 -1.87 -16.08
C THR A 149 1.82 -1.79 -16.63
N SER A 150 2.78 -1.45 -15.79
CA SER A 150 4.23 -1.48 -16.06
C SER A 150 4.96 -1.35 -14.73
N GLY A 151 6.29 -1.24 -14.74
CA GLY A 151 7.04 -0.83 -13.54
C GLY A 151 6.73 0.62 -13.14
N LYS A 152 7.39 1.08 -12.07
CA LYS A 152 7.27 2.47 -11.60
C LYS A 152 8.02 3.43 -12.53
N LEU A 153 7.75 4.73 -12.41
CA LEU A 153 8.58 5.76 -13.04
C LEU A 153 10.04 5.60 -12.62
N VAL A 154 10.93 5.81 -13.59
CA VAL A 154 12.37 5.68 -13.37
C VAL A 154 12.89 6.99 -12.79
N ASP A 155 13.63 6.89 -11.70
CA ASP A 155 14.43 8.01 -11.23
C ASP A 155 15.58 8.25 -12.23
N LEU A 156 15.59 9.43 -12.85
CA LEU A 156 16.57 9.80 -13.86
C LEU A 156 18.00 9.83 -13.30
N ASP A 157 18.15 10.16 -12.02
CA ASP A 157 19.45 10.20 -11.34
C ASP A 157 20.03 8.79 -11.15
N LEU A 158 19.19 7.75 -11.16
CA LEU A 158 19.65 6.37 -11.11
C LEU A 158 20.33 5.96 -12.41
N LEU A 159 19.74 6.23 -13.57
CA LEU A 159 20.29 5.81 -14.86
C LEU A 159 21.42 6.74 -15.38
N ASN A 160 21.54 7.97 -14.87
CA ASN A 160 22.53 8.97 -15.31
C ASN A 160 22.56 9.12 -16.85
N LEU A 161 21.37 9.15 -17.48
CA LEU A 161 21.25 9.23 -18.94
C LEU A 161 21.85 10.52 -19.52
N ASP A 162 21.83 11.59 -18.73
CA ASP A 162 22.43 12.89 -19.02
C ASP A 162 23.96 12.82 -19.25
N LYS A 163 24.63 11.83 -18.64
CA LYS A 163 26.07 11.61 -18.75
C LYS A 163 26.46 10.64 -19.87
N LEU A 164 25.48 10.02 -20.53
CA LEU A 164 25.74 9.07 -21.61
C LEU A 164 25.96 9.81 -22.93
N ASN A 165 27.15 9.65 -23.52
CA ASN A 165 27.52 10.26 -24.80
C ASN A 165 27.46 9.27 -26.00
N ASP A 166 26.98 8.05 -25.80
CA ASP A 166 26.90 7.02 -26.85
C ASP A 166 25.61 7.16 -27.68
N SER A 167 25.73 7.83 -28.84
CA SER A 167 24.63 8.03 -29.79
C SER A 167 24.02 6.72 -30.31
N PHE A 168 24.80 5.65 -30.49
CA PHE A 168 24.28 4.39 -31.03
C PHE A 168 23.43 3.65 -30.00
N PHE A 169 23.89 3.62 -28.75
CA PHE A 169 23.16 3.06 -27.64
C PHE A 169 21.84 3.81 -27.38
N LEU A 170 21.90 5.14 -27.27
CA LEU A 170 20.71 5.96 -27.03
C LEU A 170 19.68 5.83 -28.17
N PHE A 171 20.13 5.75 -29.42
CA PHE A 171 19.25 5.50 -30.56
C PHE A 171 18.56 4.14 -30.47
N SER A 172 19.31 3.09 -30.11
CA SER A 172 18.77 1.74 -29.93
C SER A 172 17.78 1.67 -28.76
N LEU A 173 18.08 2.36 -27.65
CA LEU A 173 17.18 2.48 -26.50
C LEU A 173 15.90 3.22 -26.84
N ALA A 174 16.00 4.36 -27.54
CA ALA A 174 14.83 5.11 -28.01
C ALA A 174 13.94 4.25 -28.92
N HIS A 175 14.52 3.46 -29.82
CA HIS A 175 13.74 2.57 -30.68
C HIS A 175 13.03 1.45 -29.91
N GLY A 176 13.70 0.85 -28.92
CA GLY A 176 13.10 -0.13 -28.03
C GLY A 176 11.93 0.44 -27.22
N LEU A 177 12.09 1.64 -26.68
CA LEU A 177 11.04 2.33 -25.93
C LEU A 177 9.87 2.76 -26.82
N GLU A 178 10.11 3.28 -28.03
CA GLU A 178 9.06 3.60 -29.02
C GLU A 178 8.25 2.36 -29.40
N THR A 179 8.93 1.22 -29.57
CA THR A 179 8.27 -0.07 -29.84
C THR A 179 7.39 -0.49 -28.66
N ALA A 180 7.87 -0.32 -27.43
CA ALA A 180 7.09 -0.64 -26.22
C ALA A 180 5.86 0.28 -26.07
N VAL A 181 6.00 1.59 -26.34
CA VAL A 181 4.87 2.54 -26.34
C VAL A 181 3.84 2.15 -27.39
N THR A 182 4.27 1.82 -28.61
CA THR A 182 3.38 1.39 -29.69
C THR A 182 2.66 0.08 -29.34
N SER A 183 3.38 -0.88 -28.75
CA SER A 183 2.80 -2.13 -28.25
C SER A 183 1.74 -1.86 -27.18
N GLY A 184 2.04 -1.00 -26.21
CA GLY A 184 1.10 -0.58 -25.17
C GLY A 184 -0.17 0.06 -25.72
N LEU A 185 -0.04 0.93 -26.73
CA LEU A 185 -1.18 1.54 -27.42
C LEU A 185 -2.03 0.50 -28.17
N ASN A 186 -1.40 -0.50 -28.78
CA ASN A 186 -2.12 -1.60 -29.43
C ASN A 186 -2.88 -2.45 -28.40
N ILE A 187 -2.28 -2.74 -27.24
CA ILE A 187 -2.97 -3.43 -26.13
C ILE A 187 -4.16 -2.59 -25.64
N ALA A 188 -3.94 -1.29 -25.41
CA ALA A 188 -4.99 -0.35 -25.01
C ALA A 188 -6.18 -0.38 -25.97
N HIS A 189 -5.93 -0.29 -27.27
CA HIS A 189 -6.98 -0.34 -28.29
C HIS A 189 -7.75 -1.67 -28.25
N ARG A 190 -7.05 -2.80 -28.08
CA ARG A 190 -7.66 -4.14 -27.97
C ARG A 190 -8.56 -4.29 -26.75
N ILE A 191 -8.24 -3.65 -25.63
CA ILE A 191 -9.07 -3.67 -24.42
C ILE A 191 -10.13 -2.56 -24.39
N GLY A 192 -10.36 -1.87 -25.52
CA GLY A 192 -11.42 -0.88 -25.65
C GLY A 192 -11.08 0.49 -25.07
N TRP A 193 -9.80 0.85 -24.93
CA TRP A 193 -9.43 2.25 -24.77
C TRP A 193 -9.64 2.98 -26.09
N ASN A 194 -10.64 3.86 -26.10
CA ASN A 194 -10.87 4.83 -27.17
C ASN A 194 -10.33 6.20 -26.73
N GLU A 195 -10.16 7.13 -27.67
CA GLU A 195 -9.67 8.50 -27.40
C GLU A 195 -10.44 9.24 -26.28
N ASP A 196 -11.67 8.83 -25.95
CA ASP A 196 -12.48 9.42 -24.85
C ASP A 196 -12.19 8.82 -23.46
N ARG A 197 -11.53 7.66 -23.38
CA ARG A 197 -10.99 7.12 -22.12
C ARG A 197 -9.58 7.69 -21.96
N GLN A 198 -9.37 8.40 -20.85
CA GLN A 198 -8.11 9.06 -20.47
C GLN A 198 -6.91 8.23 -20.90
N ILE A 199 -5.98 8.83 -21.66
CA ILE A 199 -4.80 8.20 -22.29
C ILE A 199 -3.92 7.54 -21.21
N GLY A 200 -4.31 6.36 -20.73
CA GLY A 200 -3.63 5.56 -19.72
C GLY A 200 -3.05 6.30 -18.53
N GLN A 201 -3.76 7.29 -17.98
CA GLN A 201 -3.24 8.11 -16.88
C GLN A 201 -1.89 8.76 -17.23
N LEU A 202 -1.77 9.37 -18.41
CA LEU A 202 -0.57 10.09 -18.84
C LEU A 202 -0.80 11.60 -18.71
N HIS A 203 -0.39 12.21 -17.59
CA HIS A 203 -0.53 13.65 -17.35
C HIS A 203 0.52 14.47 -18.09
N ARG A 204 1.77 13.99 -18.19
CA ARG A 204 2.84 14.58 -19.01
C ARG A 204 3.58 13.51 -19.80
N VAL A 205 4.09 13.87 -20.98
CA VAL A 205 4.98 12.98 -21.76
C VAL A 205 6.46 13.09 -21.38
N TYR A 206 6.81 14.04 -20.50
CA TYR A 206 8.16 14.29 -20.03
C TYR A 206 8.21 14.37 -18.50
N TYR A 207 9.40 14.23 -17.91
CA TYR A 207 9.60 14.42 -16.47
C TYR A 207 9.61 15.90 -16.12
N VAL A 208 8.74 16.33 -15.20
CA VAL A 208 8.74 17.71 -14.70
C VAL A 208 9.87 17.87 -13.68
N LYS A 209 10.75 18.85 -13.87
CA LYS A 209 11.88 19.10 -12.96
C LYS A 209 11.36 19.58 -11.59
N THR A 210 12.05 19.20 -10.52
CA THR A 210 11.67 19.61 -9.15
C THR A 210 11.61 21.13 -8.96
N ALA A 211 12.52 21.88 -9.60
CA ALA A 211 12.51 23.34 -9.57
C ALA A 211 11.28 23.95 -10.27
N ASP A 212 10.71 23.22 -11.22
CA ASP A 212 9.51 23.61 -11.95
C ASP A 212 8.25 23.02 -11.30
N LEU A 213 8.31 22.39 -10.12
CA LEU A 213 7.13 21.97 -9.35
C LEU A 213 6.78 23.06 -8.32
N ALA A 214 5.52 23.14 -7.89
CA ALA A 214 5.18 24.00 -6.76
C ALA A 214 5.59 23.30 -5.45
N ASP A 215 5.85 24.06 -4.38
CA ASP A 215 6.28 23.48 -3.09
C ASP A 215 5.34 22.36 -2.62
N GLY A 216 5.93 21.21 -2.28
CA GLY A 216 5.20 20.02 -1.84
C GLY A 216 4.48 19.24 -2.96
N MET A 217 4.71 19.55 -4.23
CA MET A 217 4.17 18.79 -5.35
C MET A 217 5.12 17.69 -5.80
N ASP A 218 4.58 16.49 -5.95
CA ASP A 218 5.24 15.37 -6.61
C ASP A 218 5.14 15.49 -8.15
N GLU A 219 5.97 14.70 -8.84
CA GLU A 219 5.83 14.47 -10.28
C GLU A 219 4.36 14.08 -10.62
N PRO A 220 3.70 14.75 -11.60
CA PRO A 220 2.29 14.53 -11.96
C PRO A 220 1.84 13.07 -12.19
N ASP A 221 2.76 12.21 -12.59
CA ASP A 221 2.56 10.81 -12.91
C ASP A 221 3.30 9.87 -11.95
N LYS A 222 3.88 10.35 -10.84
CA LYS A 222 4.71 9.57 -9.87
C LYS A 222 4.13 8.19 -9.53
N PHE A 223 2.82 8.11 -9.38
CA PHE A 223 2.09 6.90 -8.97
C PHE A 223 1.42 6.16 -10.15
N HIS A 224 1.60 6.63 -11.38
CA HIS A 224 1.02 6.00 -12.56
C HIS A 224 1.90 4.85 -13.08
N ARG A 225 1.22 3.81 -13.57
CA ARG A 225 1.81 2.66 -14.28
C ARG A 225 1.24 2.61 -15.70
N GLY A 226 1.62 1.61 -16.49
CA GLY A 226 1.18 1.47 -17.88
C GLY A 226 2.06 2.28 -18.83
N LEU A 227 1.47 3.23 -19.56
CA LEU A 227 2.17 3.99 -20.61
C LEU A 227 3.18 5.00 -20.05
N ALA A 228 2.87 5.66 -18.93
CA ALA A 228 3.63 6.82 -18.44
C ALA A 228 5.14 6.58 -18.26
N PRO A 229 5.61 5.51 -17.60
CA PRO A 229 7.05 5.25 -17.44
C PRO A 229 7.80 5.16 -18.77
N SER A 230 7.29 4.37 -19.72
CA SER A 230 7.91 4.19 -21.05
C SER A 230 7.91 5.47 -21.89
N VAL A 231 6.81 6.22 -21.90
CA VAL A 231 6.68 7.47 -22.66
C VAL A 231 7.62 8.54 -22.13
N LYS A 232 7.68 8.72 -20.81
CA LYS A 232 8.58 9.72 -20.21
C LYS A 232 10.04 9.37 -20.41
N LEU A 233 10.41 8.10 -20.28
CA LEU A 233 11.77 7.65 -20.54
C LEU A 233 12.14 7.83 -22.01
N LEU A 234 11.23 7.52 -22.94
CA LEU A 234 11.41 7.75 -24.37
C LEU A 234 11.70 9.22 -24.67
N HIS A 235 10.88 10.13 -24.13
CA HIS A 235 11.11 11.56 -24.27
C HIS A 235 12.50 11.97 -23.76
N THR A 236 12.90 11.52 -22.56
CA THR A 236 14.22 11.85 -22.00
C THR A 236 15.36 11.34 -22.87
N VAL A 237 15.30 10.10 -23.35
CA VAL A 237 16.35 9.51 -24.21
C VAL A 237 16.46 10.27 -25.54
N VAL A 238 15.32 10.60 -26.17
CA VAL A 238 15.35 11.35 -27.44
C VAL A 238 15.76 12.80 -27.21
N SER A 239 15.39 13.43 -26.09
CA SER A 239 15.89 14.75 -25.70
C SER A 239 17.41 14.76 -25.55
N GLN A 240 18.00 13.71 -24.93
CA GLN A 240 19.45 13.57 -24.83
C GLN A 240 20.10 13.39 -26.21
N LEU A 241 19.44 12.67 -27.14
CA LEU A 241 19.92 12.56 -28.52
C LEU A 241 19.93 13.92 -29.24
N VAL A 242 19.06 14.88 -28.91
CA VAL A 242 19.11 16.23 -29.51
C VAL A 242 20.46 16.89 -29.25
N ASP A 243 21.03 16.70 -28.06
CA ASP A 243 22.29 17.32 -27.66
C ASP A 243 23.53 16.57 -28.18
N ILE A 244 23.41 15.28 -28.52
CA ILE A 244 24.53 14.44 -28.96
C ILE A 244 24.52 14.21 -30.48
N ASP A 245 23.36 13.93 -31.05
CA ASP A 245 23.16 13.54 -32.46
C ASP A 245 21.75 13.95 -32.93
N ILE A 246 21.60 15.23 -33.22
CA ILE A 246 20.32 15.84 -33.57
C ILE A 246 19.67 15.21 -34.81
N SER A 247 20.45 14.74 -35.78
CA SER A 247 19.93 14.11 -36.99
C SER A 247 19.11 12.87 -36.64
N LYS A 248 19.60 12.03 -35.73
CA LYS A 248 18.87 10.86 -35.24
C LYS A 248 17.64 11.22 -34.41
N ALA A 249 17.70 12.27 -33.59
CA ALA A 249 16.54 12.74 -32.83
C ALA A 249 15.40 13.22 -33.77
N ILE A 250 15.75 13.92 -34.85
CA ILE A 250 14.79 14.39 -35.87
C ILE A 250 14.07 13.23 -36.56
N GLU A 251 14.72 12.07 -36.75
CA GLU A 251 14.06 10.88 -37.32
C GLU A 251 12.87 10.42 -36.48
N PHE A 252 13.03 10.35 -35.15
CA PHE A 252 11.93 10.00 -34.23
C PHE A 252 10.81 11.04 -34.28
N VAL A 253 11.16 12.32 -34.20
CA VAL A 253 10.18 13.42 -34.21
C VAL A 253 9.37 13.43 -35.51
N HIS A 254 10.01 13.16 -36.65
CA HIS A 254 9.33 13.04 -37.94
C HIS A 254 8.37 11.85 -37.97
N ARG A 255 8.77 10.69 -37.43
CA ARG A 255 7.88 9.53 -37.29
C ARG A 255 6.67 9.83 -36.40
N TRP A 256 6.89 10.47 -35.25
CA TRP A 256 5.81 10.80 -34.31
C TRP A 256 4.78 11.76 -34.91
N LYS A 257 5.23 12.73 -35.70
CA LYS A 257 4.37 13.65 -36.45
C LYS A 257 3.45 12.92 -37.44
N LEU A 258 3.96 11.87 -38.10
CA LEU A 258 3.21 11.09 -39.08
C LEU A 258 2.31 10.02 -38.44
N SER A 259 2.50 9.73 -37.15
CA SER A 259 1.72 8.74 -36.41
C SER A 259 0.34 9.29 -36.06
N ASP A 260 -0.71 8.52 -36.32
CA ASP A 260 -2.09 8.85 -35.92
C ASP A 260 -2.34 8.41 -34.47
N SER A 261 -1.60 9.00 -33.53
CA SER A 261 -1.64 8.65 -32.12
C SER A 261 -1.54 9.90 -31.24
N PRO A 262 -2.48 10.09 -30.30
CA PRO A 262 -2.42 11.20 -29.34
C PRO A 262 -1.12 11.26 -28.54
N VAL A 263 -0.56 10.12 -28.15
CA VAL A 263 0.71 10.05 -27.39
C VAL A 263 1.87 10.54 -28.24
N HIS A 264 1.98 10.10 -29.48
CA HIS A 264 3.04 10.52 -30.39
C HIS A 264 2.92 12.00 -30.76
N LEU A 265 1.70 12.52 -30.97
CA LEU A 265 1.48 13.95 -31.18
C LEU A 265 1.96 14.79 -29.98
N ARG A 266 1.73 14.31 -28.75
CA ARG A 266 2.21 14.99 -27.54
C ARG A 266 3.73 14.92 -27.39
N LEU A 267 4.34 13.76 -27.68
CA LEU A 267 5.80 13.61 -27.71
C LEU A 267 6.45 14.53 -28.75
N TRP A 268 5.87 14.59 -29.96
CA TRP A 268 6.26 15.56 -30.99
C TRP A 268 6.18 16.99 -30.46
N ALA A 269 5.04 17.38 -29.88
CA ALA A 269 4.84 18.73 -29.37
C ALA A 269 5.84 19.09 -28.26
N ALA A 270 6.17 18.14 -27.38
CA ALA A 270 7.12 18.31 -26.30
C ALA A 270 8.56 18.55 -26.81
N LEU A 271 9.02 17.80 -27.82
CA LEU A 271 10.36 18.02 -28.39
C LEU A 271 10.41 19.22 -29.33
N SER A 272 9.34 19.53 -30.06
CA SER A 272 9.26 20.69 -30.95
C SER A 272 9.26 22.04 -30.22
N ARG A 273 9.26 22.06 -28.88
CA ARG A 273 9.55 23.26 -28.08
C ARG A 273 10.99 23.76 -28.35
N ASP A 274 11.91 22.86 -28.70
CA ASP A 274 13.29 23.20 -29.07
C ASP A 274 13.40 23.65 -30.55
N PRO A 275 13.85 24.89 -30.84
CA PRO A 275 14.09 25.38 -32.21
C PRO A 275 14.97 24.49 -33.08
N ARG A 276 15.93 23.79 -32.46
CA ARG A 276 16.89 22.96 -33.18
C ARG A 276 16.21 21.76 -33.83
N VAL A 277 15.10 21.30 -33.24
CA VAL A 277 14.39 20.07 -33.62
C VAL A 277 13.31 20.33 -34.67
N THR A 278 12.58 21.43 -34.57
CA THR A 278 11.47 21.75 -35.49
C THR A 278 11.47 23.23 -35.85
N SER A 279 11.37 23.53 -37.14
CA SER A 279 11.33 24.92 -37.62
C SER A 279 10.03 25.62 -37.21
N ALA A 280 10.09 26.95 -37.04
CA ALA A 280 8.92 27.76 -36.71
C ALA A 280 7.79 27.66 -37.77
N SER A 281 8.16 27.56 -39.06
CA SER A 281 7.20 27.37 -40.15
C SER A 281 6.47 26.02 -40.06
N GLU A 282 7.17 24.97 -39.65
CA GLU A 282 6.57 23.65 -39.49
C GLU A 282 5.67 23.57 -38.25
N ALA A 283 6.14 24.07 -37.11
CA ALA A 283 5.37 24.10 -35.87
C ALA A 283 4.07 24.92 -36.03
N SER A 284 4.15 26.10 -36.68
CA SER A 284 2.97 26.93 -36.95
C SER A 284 1.95 26.24 -37.86
N LYS A 285 2.39 25.56 -38.92
CA LYS A 285 1.51 24.82 -39.82
C LYS A 285 0.68 23.77 -39.08
N ILE A 286 1.31 23.02 -38.18
CA ILE A 286 0.63 21.98 -37.39
C ILE A 286 -0.33 22.60 -36.38
N LEU A 287 0.11 23.61 -35.61
CA LEU A 287 -0.75 24.30 -34.64
C LEU A 287 -2.02 24.89 -35.27
N LEU A 288 -1.91 25.40 -36.51
CA LEU A 288 -3.05 25.90 -37.28
C LEU A 288 -3.97 24.79 -37.81
N SER A 289 -3.45 23.59 -38.08
CA SER A 289 -4.24 22.46 -38.57
C SER A 289 -4.94 21.64 -37.48
N LEU A 290 -4.62 21.84 -36.20
CA LEU A 290 -5.25 21.10 -35.10
C LEU A 290 -6.76 21.34 -35.05
N ASP A 291 -7.53 20.28 -34.77
CA ASP A 291 -8.94 20.40 -34.45
C ASP A 291 -9.17 21.14 -33.10
N ASN A 292 -10.42 21.39 -32.75
CA ASN A 292 -10.72 22.11 -31.52
C ASN A 292 -10.36 21.35 -30.25
N ARG A 293 -10.51 20.01 -30.22
CA ARG A 293 -10.20 19.19 -29.04
C ARG A 293 -8.69 19.26 -28.77
N ARG A 294 -7.86 18.90 -29.74
CA ARG A 294 -6.39 18.90 -29.63
C ARG A 294 -5.82 20.29 -29.34
N PHE A 295 -6.49 21.35 -29.79
CA PHE A 295 -6.05 22.73 -29.53
C PHE A 295 -6.35 23.24 -28.11
N TRP A 296 -7.49 22.84 -27.53
CA TRP A 296 -8.03 23.41 -26.28
C TRP A 296 -7.98 22.48 -25.07
N ASP A 297 -7.92 21.16 -25.28
CA ASP A 297 -7.98 20.19 -24.20
C ASP A 297 -6.64 20.10 -23.46
N LEU A 298 -6.50 20.90 -22.41
CA LEU A 298 -5.30 20.95 -21.56
C LEU A 298 -5.13 19.70 -20.70
N TYR A 299 -6.16 18.87 -20.58
CA TYR A 299 -6.10 17.62 -19.83
C TYR A 299 -5.43 16.52 -20.67
N ASP A 300 -5.82 16.43 -21.95
CA ASP A 300 -5.30 15.41 -22.86
C ASP A 300 -4.05 15.88 -23.62
N PHE A 301 -3.93 17.17 -23.95
CA PHE A 301 -2.86 17.73 -24.80
C PHE A 301 -2.15 18.97 -24.20
N PRO A 302 -1.62 18.92 -22.96
CA PRO A 302 -0.94 20.07 -22.35
C PRO A 302 0.30 20.53 -23.14
N GLU A 303 1.05 19.61 -23.76
CA GLU A 303 2.28 19.94 -24.49
C GLU A 303 2.03 20.77 -25.76
N ILE A 304 0.83 20.71 -26.34
CA ILE A 304 0.42 21.57 -27.45
C ILE A 304 0.28 23.03 -26.98
N ALA A 305 -0.26 23.23 -25.78
CA ALA A 305 -0.39 24.55 -25.19
C ALA A 305 0.98 25.16 -24.84
N GLU A 306 1.90 24.35 -24.32
CA GLU A 306 3.28 24.74 -24.07
C GLU A 306 4.01 25.12 -25.36
N LEU A 307 3.95 24.25 -26.39
CA LEU A 307 4.55 24.51 -27.70
C LEU A 307 4.06 25.85 -28.28
N ARG A 308 2.75 26.07 -28.25
CA ARG A 308 2.14 27.30 -28.74
C ARG A 308 2.66 28.52 -27.99
N ALA A 309 2.79 28.46 -26.66
CA ALA A 309 3.27 29.57 -25.85
C ALA A 309 4.75 29.85 -26.08
N MET A 310 5.61 28.84 -25.89
CA MET A 310 7.06 28.98 -25.95
C MET A 310 7.58 29.41 -27.32
N ARG A 311 6.92 29.00 -28.41
CA ARG A 311 7.36 29.27 -29.79
C ARG A 311 6.69 30.48 -30.42
N PHE A 312 5.74 31.12 -29.73
CA PHE A 312 4.85 32.14 -30.31
C PHE A 312 5.61 33.29 -30.96
N SER A 313 6.66 33.78 -30.29
CA SER A 313 7.49 34.91 -30.74
C SER A 313 8.25 34.64 -32.03
N GLU A 314 8.47 33.37 -32.38
CA GLU A 314 9.20 32.97 -33.58
C GLU A 314 8.30 32.79 -34.81
N PHE A 315 6.98 32.80 -34.62
CA PHE A 315 6.04 32.76 -35.73
C PHE A 315 5.91 34.12 -36.40
N ASP A 316 5.60 34.11 -37.70
CA ASP A 316 5.30 35.35 -38.40
C ASP A 316 4.03 36.03 -37.84
N LEU A 317 3.90 37.33 -38.12
CA LEU A 317 2.80 38.14 -37.58
C LEU A 317 1.42 37.66 -38.06
N GLN A 318 1.33 37.02 -39.23
CA GLN A 318 0.07 36.51 -39.75
C GLN A 318 -0.39 35.29 -38.95
N VAL A 319 0.52 34.34 -38.69
CA VAL A 319 0.28 33.16 -37.87
C VAL A 319 -0.06 33.58 -36.43
N GLN A 320 0.70 34.49 -35.83
CA GLN A 320 0.41 35.01 -34.49
C GLN A 320 -1.02 35.55 -34.40
N ARG A 321 -1.43 36.36 -35.37
CA ARG A 321 -2.81 36.89 -35.47
C ARG A 321 -3.86 35.80 -35.65
N MET A 322 -3.58 34.74 -36.42
CA MET A 322 -4.50 33.63 -36.61
C MET A 322 -4.70 32.82 -35.32
N LEU A 323 -3.62 32.55 -34.58
CA LEU A 323 -3.66 31.84 -33.31
C LEU A 323 -4.39 32.64 -32.24
N THR A 324 -4.07 33.93 -32.07
CA THR A 324 -4.76 34.78 -31.08
C THR A 324 -6.23 35.02 -31.45
N ALA A 325 -6.54 35.14 -32.75
CA ALA A 325 -7.94 35.19 -33.20
C ALA A 325 -8.69 33.89 -32.87
N ARG A 326 -8.04 32.72 -32.96
CA ARG A 326 -8.65 31.45 -32.54
C ARG A 326 -8.91 31.40 -31.04
N ILE A 327 -7.97 31.89 -30.21
CA ILE A 327 -8.15 31.98 -28.75
C ILE A 327 -9.33 32.92 -28.41
N ARG A 328 -9.41 34.08 -29.06
CA ARG A 328 -10.51 35.05 -28.85
C ARG A 328 -11.89 34.54 -29.27
N LYS A 329 -11.98 33.54 -30.16
CA LYS A 329 -13.24 32.86 -30.50
C LYS A 329 -13.78 31.97 -29.38
N LEU A 330 -12.98 31.71 -28.33
CA LEU A 330 -13.29 30.86 -27.18
C LEU A 330 -13.42 29.37 -27.56
N PRO A 331 -13.22 28.44 -26.60
CA PRO A 331 -13.46 27.02 -26.83
C PRO A 331 -14.93 26.76 -27.23
N PRO A 332 -15.24 25.73 -28.07
CA PRO A 332 -16.61 25.41 -28.47
C PRO A 332 -17.56 25.03 -27.33
N ARG A 333 -18.84 25.40 -27.40
CA ARG A 333 -19.86 25.09 -26.36
C ARG A 333 -20.13 23.59 -26.17
N ASN A 334 -19.85 22.76 -27.18
CA ASN A 334 -20.10 21.32 -27.14
C ASN A 334 -19.11 20.53 -26.25
N PHE A 335 -18.08 21.18 -25.71
CA PHE A 335 -17.18 20.56 -24.72
C PHE A 335 -17.86 20.34 -23.36
N TRP A 336 -18.97 21.02 -23.11
CA TRP A 336 -19.74 20.90 -21.87
C TRP A 336 -21.11 20.26 -22.15
N PRO A 337 -21.64 19.45 -21.22
CA PRO A 337 -22.98 18.89 -21.34
C PRO A 337 -24.06 19.96 -21.58
N ARG A 338 -25.13 19.59 -22.29
CA ARG A 338 -26.22 20.52 -22.60
C ARG A 338 -26.96 21.04 -21.36
N LYS A 339 -26.94 20.28 -20.25
CA LYS A 339 -27.69 20.56 -19.02
C LYS A 339 -27.03 21.60 -18.09
N VAL A 340 -25.76 21.94 -18.31
CA VAL A 340 -25.04 22.91 -17.48
C VAL A 340 -25.46 24.34 -17.86
N ASP A 341 -25.65 25.19 -16.84
CA ASP A 341 -26.07 26.59 -16.98
C ASP A 341 -25.20 27.37 -17.99
N ALA A 342 -25.86 28.12 -18.88
CA ALA A 342 -25.22 28.88 -19.94
C ALA A 342 -24.31 30.00 -19.41
N ASN A 343 -24.67 30.63 -18.30
CA ASN A 343 -23.85 31.68 -17.70
C ASN A 343 -22.58 31.10 -17.08
N LYS A 344 -22.67 29.99 -16.33
CA LYS A 344 -21.50 29.25 -15.84
C LYS A 344 -20.56 28.86 -16.98
N ILE A 345 -21.09 28.35 -18.08
CA ILE A 345 -20.25 27.96 -19.24
C ILE A 345 -19.61 29.18 -19.90
N LYS A 346 -20.32 30.31 -20.01
CA LYS A 346 -19.74 31.56 -20.51
C LYS A 346 -18.50 31.94 -19.69
N VAL A 347 -18.57 31.87 -18.36
CA VAL A 347 -17.43 32.16 -17.47
C VAL A 347 -16.27 31.18 -17.71
N VAL A 348 -16.54 29.87 -17.74
CA VAL A 348 -15.50 28.85 -17.95
C VAL A 348 -14.81 28.99 -19.31
N ARG A 349 -15.57 29.29 -20.38
CA ARG A 349 -15.02 29.50 -21.72
C ARG A 349 -14.07 30.70 -21.78
N HIS A 350 -14.42 31.80 -21.11
CA HIS A 350 -13.54 32.96 -21.00
C HIS A 350 -12.31 32.65 -20.17
N ASN A 351 -12.47 31.88 -19.09
CA ASN A 351 -11.36 31.45 -18.25
C ASN A 351 -10.32 30.66 -19.03
N TRP A 352 -10.75 29.66 -19.80
CA TRP A 352 -9.84 28.88 -20.65
C TRP A 352 -9.11 29.76 -21.67
N ALA A 353 -9.82 30.65 -22.37
CA ALA A 353 -9.20 31.53 -23.35
C ALA A 353 -8.21 32.54 -22.73
N LEU A 354 -8.55 33.09 -21.55
CA LEU A 354 -7.67 34.03 -20.84
C LEU A 354 -6.40 33.35 -20.35
N ARG A 355 -6.51 32.13 -19.79
CA ARG A 355 -5.35 31.33 -19.39
C ARG A 355 -4.40 31.08 -20.56
N GLU A 356 -4.93 30.69 -21.72
CA GLU A 356 -4.07 30.43 -22.88
C GLU A 356 -3.43 31.68 -23.47
N MET A 357 -4.12 32.83 -23.45
CA MET A 357 -3.52 34.10 -23.84
C MET A 357 -2.42 34.55 -22.85
N ARG A 358 -2.64 34.35 -21.54
CA ARG A 358 -1.63 34.63 -20.51
C ARG A 358 -0.42 33.71 -20.61
N ARG A 359 -0.63 32.43 -20.91
CA ARG A 359 0.45 31.45 -21.10
C ARG A 359 1.47 31.93 -22.12
N ILE A 360 1.01 32.50 -23.24
CA ILE A 360 1.87 33.12 -24.27
C ILE A 360 2.68 34.30 -23.68
N GLY A 361 2.05 35.14 -22.86
CA GLY A 361 2.74 36.26 -22.20
C GLY A 361 3.77 35.80 -21.16
N ILE A 362 3.46 34.76 -20.38
CA ILE A 362 4.36 34.20 -19.34
C ILE A 362 5.62 33.59 -19.97
N SER A 363 5.52 33.00 -21.17
CA SER A 363 6.70 32.55 -21.92
C SER A 363 7.59 33.68 -22.47
N GLY A 364 7.25 34.94 -22.21
CA GLY A 364 8.03 36.11 -22.63
C GLY A 364 7.72 36.61 -24.05
N ALA A 365 6.66 36.11 -24.69
CA ALA A 365 6.29 36.54 -26.04
C ALA A 365 5.42 37.81 -26.01
N THR A 366 5.74 38.77 -26.88
CA THR A 366 4.95 40.00 -27.04
C THR A 366 3.68 39.72 -27.84
N LEU A 367 2.52 39.96 -27.23
CA LEU A 367 1.24 39.86 -27.91
C LEU A 367 1.02 41.06 -28.85
N PRO A 368 0.31 40.90 -29.98
CA PRO A 368 -0.15 42.04 -30.77
C PRO A 368 -1.00 42.99 -29.90
N ASN A 369 -0.85 44.32 -30.06
CA ASN A 369 -1.53 45.33 -29.23
C ASN A 369 -3.02 45.04 -29.00
N ARG A 370 -3.74 44.68 -30.07
CA ARG A 370 -5.17 44.33 -30.02
C ARG A 370 -5.47 43.17 -29.05
N ASP A 371 -4.61 42.17 -28.98
CA ASP A 371 -4.77 41.00 -28.14
C ASP A 371 -4.36 41.30 -26.69
N GLN A 372 -3.37 42.18 -26.49
CA GLN A 372 -3.00 42.71 -25.18
C GLN A 372 -4.12 43.55 -24.56
N ASP A 373 -4.74 44.45 -25.32
CA ASP A 373 -5.90 45.25 -24.89
C ASP A 373 -7.08 44.36 -24.51
N TRP A 374 -7.33 43.31 -25.31
CA TRP A 374 -8.37 42.32 -25.02
C TRP A 374 -8.08 41.57 -23.72
N LEU A 375 -6.83 41.14 -23.50
CA LEU A 375 -6.42 40.44 -22.29
C LEU A 375 -6.57 41.32 -21.04
N GLN A 376 -6.19 42.61 -21.12
CA GLN A 376 -6.33 43.55 -20.01
C GLN A 376 -7.79 43.83 -19.69
N THR A 377 -8.62 44.10 -20.70
CA THR A 377 -10.06 44.34 -20.55
C THR A 377 -10.75 43.15 -19.89
N LYS A 378 -10.47 41.93 -20.36
CA LYS A 378 -11.09 40.72 -19.83
C LYS A 378 -10.55 40.30 -18.47
N THR A 379 -9.31 40.64 -18.15
CA THR A 379 -8.77 40.47 -16.79
C THR A 379 -9.53 41.36 -15.79
N GLN A 380 -9.88 42.60 -16.16
CA GLN A 380 -10.69 43.49 -15.32
C GLN A 380 -12.11 42.96 -15.12
N GLU A 381 -12.71 42.37 -16.15
CA GLU A 381 -14.04 41.74 -16.06
C GLU A 381 -14.02 40.45 -15.20
N PHE A 382 -12.87 39.76 -15.12
CA PHE A 382 -12.71 38.53 -14.34
C PHE A 382 -11.42 38.51 -13.48
N PRO A 383 -11.35 39.30 -12.38
CA PRO A 383 -10.13 39.49 -11.59
C PRO A 383 -9.61 38.20 -10.93
N ALA A 384 -10.51 37.28 -10.57
CA ALA A 384 -10.15 35.97 -10.01
C ALA A 384 -9.30 35.10 -10.96
N LEU A 385 -9.21 35.49 -12.24
CA LEU A 385 -8.45 34.80 -13.29
C LEU A 385 -7.07 35.44 -13.53
N ALA A 386 -6.69 36.41 -12.70
CA ALA A 386 -5.44 37.15 -12.80
C ALA A 386 -4.17 36.55 -12.15
N PRO A 387 -4.17 35.55 -11.24
CA PRO A 387 -2.96 35.18 -10.51
C PRO A 387 -2.05 34.19 -11.26
N MET A 388 -2.30 33.89 -12.54
CA MET A 388 -1.50 32.90 -13.26
C MET A 388 -0.05 33.37 -13.46
N THR A 389 0.91 32.63 -12.90
CA THR A 389 2.35 32.94 -12.94
C THR A 389 3.21 31.87 -13.60
N ARG A 390 2.66 30.68 -13.85
CA ARG A 390 3.41 29.53 -14.38
C ARG A 390 2.82 28.97 -15.67
N LEU A 391 3.68 28.41 -16.52
CA LEU A 391 3.31 27.80 -17.80
C LEU A 391 2.57 26.47 -17.67
N ASP A 392 2.51 25.86 -16.48
CA ASP A 392 1.86 24.57 -16.24
C ASP A 392 0.51 24.70 -15.50
N GLU A 393 0.12 25.93 -15.16
CA GLU A 393 -1.12 26.16 -14.41
C GLU A 393 -2.35 25.79 -15.25
N GLY A 394 -3.27 25.04 -14.63
CA GLY A 394 -4.48 24.51 -15.25
C GLY A 394 -4.31 23.14 -15.93
N PHE A 395 -3.10 22.59 -15.97
CA PHE A 395 -2.87 21.22 -16.42
C PHE A 395 -3.21 20.20 -15.32
N ARG A 396 -3.34 18.91 -15.68
CA ARG A 396 -3.47 17.85 -14.67
C ARG A 396 -2.25 17.84 -13.75
N SER A 397 -2.53 17.72 -12.46
CA SER A 397 -1.56 17.50 -11.39
C SER A 397 -1.89 16.18 -10.69
N SER A 398 -0.96 15.71 -9.85
CA SER A 398 -1.17 14.53 -9.02
C SER A 398 -2.44 14.67 -8.17
N PRO A 399 -3.23 13.59 -7.97
CA PRO A 399 -4.43 13.64 -7.14
C PRO A 399 -4.12 14.21 -5.77
N LYS A 400 -4.91 15.21 -5.33
CA LYS A 400 -4.83 15.77 -3.99
C LYS A 400 -6.03 15.33 -3.19
N GLY A 401 -5.78 14.75 -2.01
CA GLY A 401 -6.79 14.69 -0.97
C GLY A 401 -7.02 16.11 -0.45
N HIS A 402 -8.24 16.61 -0.56
CA HIS A 402 -8.63 17.84 0.11
C HIS A 402 -9.64 17.50 1.20
N LEU A 403 -9.42 18.06 2.39
CA LEU A 403 -10.44 18.04 3.41
C LEU A 403 -11.62 18.87 2.90
N ILE A 404 -12.76 18.21 2.67
CA ILE A 404 -14.00 18.94 2.37
C ILE A 404 -14.46 19.55 3.69
N PRO A 405 -14.52 20.89 3.83
CA PRO A 405 -14.96 21.51 5.06
C PRO A 405 -16.41 21.07 5.36
N PRO A 406 -16.77 20.88 6.64
CA PRO A 406 -18.16 20.60 7.03
C PRO A 406 -19.10 21.67 6.47
N ASN A 407 -20.27 21.27 5.98
CA ASN A 407 -21.30 22.18 5.49
C ASN A 407 -22.60 22.00 6.30
N PRO A 408 -22.64 22.51 7.55
CA PRO A 408 -23.79 22.36 8.45
C PRO A 408 -25.04 23.07 7.88
N ASP A 409 -26.22 22.52 8.15
CA ASP A 409 -27.49 23.16 7.76
C ASP A 409 -28.04 23.99 8.93
N ASN A 410 -27.84 25.31 8.87
CA ASN A 410 -28.22 26.24 9.95
C ASN A 410 -29.73 26.32 10.19
N ARG A 411 -30.58 25.65 9.39
CA ARG A 411 -32.02 25.60 9.66
C ARG A 411 -32.35 24.95 11.01
N TYR A 412 -31.48 24.08 11.53
CA TYR A 412 -31.69 23.42 12.82
C TYR A 412 -31.54 24.38 14.01
N ASP A 413 -30.79 25.49 13.83
CA ASP A 413 -30.64 26.55 14.83
C ASP A 413 -31.97 27.26 15.14
N LEU A 414 -32.90 27.23 14.18
CA LEU A 414 -34.22 27.86 14.27
C LEU A 414 -35.28 26.95 14.91
N LEU A 415 -34.96 25.67 15.12
CA LEU A 415 -35.84 24.67 15.73
C LEU A 415 -35.39 24.40 17.17
N ALA A 416 -36.25 23.81 18.01
CA ALA A 416 -35.91 23.38 19.37
C ALA A 416 -36.78 22.19 19.81
N GLY A 417 -36.30 21.41 20.77
CA GLY A 417 -37.01 20.27 21.35
C GLY A 417 -37.43 19.24 20.30
N GLU A 418 -38.67 18.76 20.41
CA GLU A 418 -39.20 17.71 19.54
C GLU A 418 -39.18 18.06 18.04
N GLU A 419 -39.40 19.34 17.68
CA GLU A 419 -39.43 19.78 16.29
C GLU A 419 -38.05 19.70 15.62
N ARG A 420 -36.97 19.98 16.37
CA ARG A 420 -35.61 19.79 15.86
C ARG A 420 -35.30 18.31 15.66
N LEU A 421 -35.64 17.47 16.64
CA LEU A 421 -35.44 16.02 16.56
C LEU A 421 -36.18 15.39 15.37
N LYS A 422 -37.43 15.81 15.10
CA LYS A 422 -38.19 15.38 13.91
C LYS A 422 -37.50 15.77 12.61
N ALA A 423 -36.99 17.00 12.50
CA ALA A 423 -36.29 17.46 11.30
C ALA A 423 -34.98 16.70 11.05
N LEU A 424 -34.23 16.39 12.11
CA LEU A 424 -33.02 15.58 12.03
C LEU A 424 -33.33 14.13 11.64
N GLU A 425 -34.30 13.49 12.30
CA GLU A 425 -34.74 12.12 12.01
C GLU A 425 -35.20 11.96 10.56
N ALA A 426 -35.95 12.95 10.03
CA ALA A 426 -36.36 12.99 8.64
C ALA A 426 -35.17 13.13 7.67
N SER A 427 -34.16 13.92 8.04
CA SER A 427 -32.94 14.12 7.22
C SER A 427 -32.08 12.85 7.18
N PHE A 428 -31.98 12.12 8.29
CA PHE A 428 -31.33 10.80 8.33
C PHE A 428 -32.17 9.69 7.69
N SER A 429 -33.41 9.99 7.29
CA SER A 429 -34.30 9.06 6.58
C SER A 429 -34.25 9.16 5.06
N SER A 430 -33.66 10.21 4.50
CA SER A 430 -33.60 10.37 3.04
C SER A 430 -32.59 9.42 2.40
N GLU A 431 -33.04 8.48 1.58
CA GLU A 431 -32.20 7.52 0.81
C GLU A 431 -31.36 8.16 -0.31
N ARG A 432 -31.38 9.49 -0.47
CA ARG A 432 -30.69 10.19 -1.57
C ARG A 432 -29.33 10.73 -1.16
N GLY A 433 -28.32 9.86 -1.17
CA GLY A 433 -26.91 10.26 -1.24
C GLY A 433 -26.59 10.76 -2.66
N GLY A 434 -26.97 11.99 -2.99
CA GLY A 434 -26.56 12.64 -4.23
C GLY A 434 -25.13 13.19 -4.12
N TRP A 435 -24.36 13.11 -5.21
CA TRP A 435 -22.96 13.56 -5.28
C TRP A 435 -22.73 15.04 -4.91
N GLU A 436 -23.76 15.90 -4.96
CA GLU A 436 -23.61 17.35 -4.77
C GLU A 436 -24.34 17.92 -3.55
N ASP A 437 -25.40 17.25 -3.04
CA ASP A 437 -26.19 17.78 -1.91
C ASP A 437 -26.85 16.64 -1.10
N ASP A 438 -26.33 16.38 0.11
CA ASP A 438 -26.79 15.32 1.00
C ASP A 438 -27.33 15.91 2.32
N PRO A 439 -28.66 15.92 2.54
CA PRO A 439 -29.27 16.39 3.78
C PRO A 439 -28.78 15.67 5.04
N ALA A 440 -28.50 14.37 4.95
CA ALA A 440 -27.97 13.60 6.07
C ALA A 440 -26.54 14.02 6.41
N ARG A 441 -25.72 14.31 5.40
CA ARG A 441 -24.38 14.86 5.58
C ARG A 441 -24.41 16.23 6.26
N ARG A 442 -25.26 17.15 5.82
CA ARG A 442 -25.35 18.48 6.46
C ARG A 442 -25.91 18.41 7.88
N ALA A 443 -26.88 17.53 8.13
CA ALA A 443 -27.37 17.24 9.47
C ALA A 443 -26.25 16.72 10.38
N ARG A 444 -25.47 15.75 9.90
CA ARG A 444 -24.29 15.23 10.62
C ARG A 444 -23.26 16.32 10.88
N ASP A 445 -22.93 17.12 9.86
CA ASP A 445 -21.96 18.21 9.97
C ASP A 445 -22.44 19.29 10.97
N TRP A 446 -23.76 19.48 11.13
CA TRP A 446 -24.35 20.33 12.15
C TRP A 446 -24.25 19.73 13.56
N ILE A 447 -24.59 18.45 13.75
CA ILE A 447 -24.45 17.74 15.04
C ILE A 447 -22.99 17.74 15.52
N ARG A 448 -22.04 17.60 14.58
CA ARG A 448 -20.59 17.59 14.84
C ARG A 448 -20.07 18.89 15.48
N GLN A 449 -20.80 20.00 15.38
CA GLN A 449 -20.41 21.24 16.06
C GLN A 449 -20.61 21.10 17.56
N GLN A 450 -19.58 21.43 18.33
CA GLN A 450 -19.51 21.23 19.79
C GLN A 450 -20.70 21.83 20.55
N GLU A 451 -21.16 23.02 20.15
CA GLU A 451 -22.30 23.69 20.77
C GLU A 451 -23.60 22.90 20.53
N ASN A 452 -23.78 22.36 19.32
CA ASN A 452 -25.00 21.68 18.90
C ASN A 452 -25.18 20.31 19.55
N SER A 453 -24.09 19.60 19.86
CA SER A 453 -24.20 18.34 20.61
C SER A 453 -24.84 18.56 21.98
N LEU A 454 -24.56 19.69 22.65
CA LEU A 454 -25.20 20.02 23.93
C LEU A 454 -26.67 20.36 23.75
N VAL A 455 -27.02 21.11 22.70
CA VAL A 455 -28.42 21.44 22.44
C VAL A 455 -29.26 20.19 22.10
N ILE A 456 -28.65 19.16 21.50
CA ILE A 456 -29.33 17.87 21.28
C ILE A 456 -29.60 17.15 22.61
N ILE A 457 -28.67 17.23 23.59
CA ILE A 457 -28.92 16.68 24.93
C ILE A 457 -30.11 17.41 25.57
N ASP A 458 -30.17 18.74 25.47
CA ASP A 458 -31.31 19.54 25.96
C ASP A 458 -32.63 19.16 25.25
N ASP A 459 -32.58 18.90 23.93
CA ASP A 459 -33.75 18.44 23.17
C ASP A 459 -34.21 17.04 23.60
N PHE A 460 -33.27 16.13 23.91
CA PHE A 460 -33.62 14.81 24.43
C PHE A 460 -34.25 14.92 25.81
N GLU A 461 -33.74 15.76 26.71
CA GLU A 461 -34.27 15.97 28.05
C GLU A 461 -35.64 16.64 28.06
N SER A 462 -35.88 17.58 27.14
CA SER A 462 -37.17 18.27 26.99
C SER A 462 -38.25 17.43 26.30
N THR A 463 -37.88 16.25 25.77
CA THR A 463 -38.81 15.29 25.16
C THR A 463 -38.89 14.02 26.01
N SER A 464 -39.53 12.97 25.50
CA SER A 464 -39.53 11.64 26.15
C SER A 464 -38.17 10.94 26.02
N ASN A 465 -37.07 11.59 26.46
CA ASN A 465 -35.68 11.14 26.34
C ASN A 465 -35.22 10.86 24.90
N GLY A 466 -35.88 11.46 23.91
CA GLY A 466 -35.66 11.12 22.50
C GLY A 466 -36.11 9.70 22.10
N ALA A 467 -37.02 9.07 22.85
CA ALA A 467 -37.43 7.67 22.67
C ALA A 467 -37.92 7.34 21.24
N SER A 468 -38.44 8.28 20.47
CA SER A 468 -38.92 8.04 19.09
C SER A 468 -37.89 8.34 17.99
N PHE A 469 -36.66 8.73 18.34
CA PHE A 469 -35.67 9.28 17.40
C PHE A 469 -34.38 8.44 17.33
N GLY A 470 -34.51 7.18 16.94
CA GLY A 470 -33.38 6.25 16.92
C GLY A 470 -32.28 6.60 15.91
N ARG A 471 -32.59 7.23 14.76
CA ARG A 471 -31.54 7.66 13.83
C ARG A 471 -30.78 8.88 14.34
N VAL A 472 -31.46 9.78 15.07
CA VAL A 472 -30.76 10.87 15.75
C VAL A 472 -29.84 10.33 16.83
N TRP A 473 -30.27 9.37 17.66
CA TRP A 473 -29.40 8.69 18.63
C TRP A 473 -28.21 7.97 17.99
N GLU A 474 -28.44 7.26 16.89
CA GLU A 474 -27.38 6.60 16.11
C GLU A 474 -26.33 7.62 15.70
N ARG A 475 -26.73 8.75 15.09
CA ARG A 475 -25.79 9.76 14.60
C ARG A 475 -25.14 10.58 15.71
N PHE A 476 -25.89 10.90 16.76
CA PHE A 476 -25.37 11.56 17.96
C PHE A 476 -24.22 10.75 18.57
N GLY A 477 -24.39 9.42 18.68
CA GLY A 477 -23.36 8.56 19.25
C GLY A 477 -22.03 8.56 18.49
N TRP A 478 -22.06 8.77 17.17
CA TRP A 478 -20.86 8.90 16.33
C TRP A 478 -20.17 10.27 16.40
N GLU A 479 -20.94 11.34 16.62
CA GLU A 479 -20.45 12.72 16.46
C GLU A 479 -20.14 13.40 17.81
N HIS A 480 -20.79 12.98 18.89
CA HIS A 480 -20.53 13.51 20.23
C HIS A 480 -19.29 12.85 20.87
N SER A 481 -18.17 13.58 20.95
CA SER A 481 -16.89 13.07 21.45
C SER A 481 -16.25 13.94 22.55
N THR A 482 -15.25 13.37 23.22
CA THR A 482 -14.42 14.00 24.27
C THR A 482 -13.25 14.82 23.70
N GLU A 483 -12.86 14.61 22.44
CA GLU A 483 -11.73 15.29 21.80
C GLU A 483 -12.05 16.76 21.47
N GLU A 484 -11.25 17.70 22.00
CA GLU A 484 -11.25 19.09 21.52
C GLU A 484 -10.59 19.16 20.14
N ARG A 485 -11.40 19.16 19.08
CA ARG A 485 -10.90 19.28 17.71
C ARG A 485 -10.65 20.75 17.35
N GLN A 486 -9.47 21.02 16.80
CA GLN A 486 -8.92 22.35 16.53
C GLN A 486 -9.95 23.31 15.88
N GLY A 487 -10.23 24.42 16.55
CA GLY A 487 -10.97 25.56 15.97
C GLY A 487 -12.07 26.18 16.83
N GLY A 488 -12.51 25.53 17.91
CA GLY A 488 -13.42 26.10 18.90
C GLY A 488 -12.67 26.93 19.95
N LYS A 489 -13.27 28.03 20.44
CA LYS A 489 -12.82 28.62 21.71
C LYS A 489 -12.92 27.53 22.78
N ALA A 490 -11.86 27.33 23.56
CA ALA A 490 -11.82 26.37 24.66
C ALA A 490 -12.86 26.76 25.72
N SER A 491 -14.11 26.38 25.51
CA SER A 491 -15.13 26.38 26.52
C SER A 491 -14.79 25.25 27.47
N GLN A 492 -14.60 25.57 28.74
CA GLN A 492 -14.30 24.63 29.82
C GLN A 492 -15.50 23.67 29.98
N ARG A 493 -15.54 22.58 29.18
CA ARG A 493 -16.61 21.58 29.21
C ARG A 493 -16.55 20.80 30.50
N ASP A 494 -17.71 20.60 31.11
CA ASP A 494 -17.86 19.64 32.20
C ASP A 494 -18.23 18.27 31.59
N LEU A 495 -17.21 17.56 31.12
CA LEU A 495 -17.37 16.25 30.49
C LEU A 495 -18.05 15.24 31.44
N GLN A 496 -17.86 15.37 32.75
CA GLN A 496 -18.47 14.47 33.73
C GLN A 496 -19.98 14.70 33.81
N SER A 497 -20.40 15.97 33.88
CA SER A 497 -21.82 16.36 33.86
C SER A 497 -22.49 15.93 32.55
N GLU A 498 -21.85 16.17 31.40
CA GLU A 498 -22.36 15.77 30.09
C GLU A 498 -22.53 14.26 29.96
N CYS A 499 -21.52 13.48 30.39
CA CYS A 499 -21.58 12.02 30.41
C CYS A 499 -22.76 11.53 31.28
N THR A 500 -22.92 12.09 32.48
CA THR A 500 -24.00 11.73 33.41
C THR A 500 -25.39 11.99 32.81
N ARG A 501 -25.57 13.13 32.14
CA ARG A 501 -26.83 13.48 31.45
C ARG A 501 -27.16 12.46 30.36
N VAL A 502 -26.21 12.14 29.49
CA VAL A 502 -26.40 11.18 28.40
C VAL A 502 -26.70 9.77 28.94
N LEU A 503 -26.00 9.31 29.97
CA LEU A 503 -26.24 8.00 30.59
C LEU A 503 -27.66 7.92 31.21
N SER A 504 -28.11 9.00 31.87
CA SER A 504 -29.48 9.10 32.41
C SER A 504 -30.53 8.97 31.30
N LEU A 505 -30.31 9.59 30.14
CA LEU A 505 -31.18 9.44 28.97
C LEU A 505 -31.19 8.01 28.42
N ILE A 506 -30.01 7.42 28.19
CA ILE A 506 -29.84 6.05 27.69
C ILE A 506 -30.55 5.03 28.60
N SER A 507 -30.45 5.21 29.92
CA SER A 507 -31.09 4.34 30.91
C SER A 507 -32.62 4.27 30.77
N LYS A 508 -33.25 5.32 30.20
CA LYS A 508 -34.71 5.43 30.02
C LYS A 508 -35.19 5.11 28.60
N LEU A 509 -34.29 4.88 27.65
CA LEU A 509 -34.68 4.57 26.26
C LEU A 509 -35.41 3.22 26.13
N PRO A 510 -36.45 3.12 25.29
CA PRO A 510 -37.08 1.84 24.99
C PRO A 510 -36.15 0.97 24.11
N GLU A 511 -36.32 -0.35 24.20
CA GLU A 511 -35.46 -1.32 23.53
C GLU A 511 -35.44 -1.15 22.00
N ALA A 512 -36.57 -0.80 21.38
CA ALA A 512 -36.66 -0.57 19.94
C ALA A 512 -35.68 0.52 19.45
N THR A 513 -35.52 1.58 20.23
CA THR A 513 -34.65 2.72 19.92
C THR A 513 -33.19 2.38 20.14
N LEU A 514 -32.90 1.63 21.21
CA LEU A 514 -31.56 1.09 21.44
C LEU A 514 -31.11 0.18 20.30
N ARG A 515 -32.00 -0.68 19.79
CA ARG A 515 -31.75 -1.55 18.62
C ARG A 515 -31.45 -0.75 17.36
N GLN A 516 -32.20 0.32 17.11
CA GLN A 516 -32.00 1.18 15.94
C GLN A 516 -30.69 1.98 16.02
N ALA A 517 -30.25 2.33 17.22
CA ALA A 517 -29.09 3.19 17.48
C ALA A 517 -27.85 2.43 17.98
N ILE A 518 -27.83 1.10 17.88
CA ILE A 518 -26.86 0.26 18.60
C ILE A 518 -25.41 0.54 18.19
N ASN A 519 -25.17 0.86 16.92
CA ASN A 519 -23.84 1.11 16.39
C ASN A 519 -23.27 2.44 16.91
N GLY A 520 -24.08 3.49 16.88
CA GLY A 520 -23.75 4.80 17.41
C GLY A 520 -23.60 4.79 18.92
N LEU A 521 -24.52 4.16 19.65
CA LEU A 521 -24.46 4.07 21.12
C LEU A 521 -23.26 3.27 21.60
N SER A 522 -22.93 2.15 20.94
CA SER A 522 -21.74 1.38 21.29
C SER A 522 -20.45 2.15 20.99
N HIS A 523 -20.43 2.96 19.92
CA HIS A 523 -19.31 3.86 19.64
C HIS A 523 -19.19 4.95 20.70
N TRP A 524 -20.30 5.57 21.09
CA TRP A 524 -20.32 6.60 22.13
C TRP A 524 -19.78 6.07 23.45
N LEU A 525 -20.26 4.90 23.91
CA LEU A 525 -19.78 4.27 25.13
C LEU A 525 -18.27 3.97 25.09
N SER A 526 -17.74 3.56 23.93
CA SER A 526 -16.31 3.31 23.74
C SER A 526 -15.48 4.59 23.73
N THR A 527 -15.94 5.65 23.06
CA THR A 527 -15.21 6.94 23.00
C THR A 527 -15.22 7.68 24.35
N TRP A 528 -16.23 7.44 25.18
CA TRP A 528 -16.40 8.04 26.52
C TRP A 528 -16.00 7.10 27.67
N GLU A 529 -15.31 5.99 27.38
CA GLU A 529 -15.04 4.92 28.36
C GLU A 529 -14.39 5.45 29.64
N THR A 530 -13.46 6.39 29.53
CA THR A 530 -12.75 6.98 30.69
C THR A 530 -13.67 7.73 31.67
N GLN A 531 -14.78 8.31 31.20
CA GLN A 531 -15.75 9.02 32.04
C GLN A 531 -16.80 8.05 32.60
N ILE A 532 -17.17 7.05 31.80
CA ILE A 532 -18.23 6.08 32.10
C ILE A 532 -17.85 5.17 33.25
N ILE A 533 -16.61 4.69 33.29
CA ILE A 533 -16.15 3.67 34.26
C ILE A 533 -16.21 4.14 35.72
N HIS A 534 -16.31 5.44 35.96
CA HIS A 534 -16.40 6.03 37.30
C HIS A 534 -17.85 6.31 37.74
N LEU A 535 -18.85 6.04 36.90
CA LEU A 535 -20.26 6.33 37.14
C LEU A 535 -21.09 5.04 37.28
N PRO A 536 -21.89 4.88 38.36
CA PRO A 536 -22.83 3.77 38.49
C PRO A 536 -23.81 3.65 37.31
N GLU A 537 -24.24 4.79 36.77
CA GLU A 537 -25.11 4.87 35.59
C GLU A 537 -24.44 4.31 34.33
N GLY A 538 -23.11 4.43 34.25
CA GLY A 538 -22.31 3.90 33.15
C GLY A 538 -22.39 2.38 33.07
N LEU A 539 -22.28 1.73 34.21
CA LEU A 539 -22.38 0.28 34.35
C LEU A 539 -23.80 -0.22 34.06
N SER A 540 -24.81 0.49 34.56
CA SER A 540 -26.22 0.17 34.25
C SER A 540 -26.52 0.30 32.75
N ALA A 541 -25.97 1.31 32.08
CA ALA A 541 -26.13 1.48 30.64
C ALA A 541 -25.44 0.35 29.87
N TRP A 542 -24.24 -0.07 30.30
CA TRP A 542 -23.53 -1.19 29.70
C TRP A 542 -24.34 -2.49 29.75
N PHE A 543 -24.88 -2.88 30.92
CA PHE A 543 -25.70 -4.10 31.03
C PHE A 543 -26.97 -4.05 30.20
N LYS A 544 -27.57 -2.86 30.03
CA LYS A 544 -28.76 -2.68 29.20
C LYS A 544 -28.46 -2.83 27.71
N ILE A 545 -27.29 -2.34 27.25
CA ILE A 545 -26.93 -2.31 25.83
C ILE A 545 -26.24 -3.61 25.39
N TRP A 546 -25.50 -4.28 26.28
CA TRP A 546 -24.73 -5.49 25.95
C TRP A 546 -25.54 -6.58 25.21
N PRO A 547 -26.73 -7.02 25.68
CA PRO A 547 -27.51 -8.04 24.97
C PRO A 547 -27.90 -7.62 23.54
N ILE A 548 -28.20 -6.34 23.35
CA ILE A 548 -28.59 -5.76 22.05
C ILE A 548 -27.38 -5.71 21.11
N ALA A 549 -26.21 -5.33 21.63
CA ALA A 549 -24.96 -5.30 20.88
C ALA A 549 -24.54 -6.71 20.43
N VAL A 550 -24.72 -7.71 21.29
CA VAL A 550 -24.50 -9.13 21.00
C VAL A 550 -25.40 -9.59 19.85
N GLU A 551 -26.70 -9.30 19.92
CA GLU A 551 -27.65 -9.68 18.88
C GLU A 551 -27.32 -9.00 17.54
N ALA A 552 -27.06 -7.69 17.55
CA ALA A 552 -26.69 -6.94 16.35
C ALA A 552 -25.40 -7.48 15.70
N THR A 553 -24.37 -7.77 16.51
CA THR A 553 -23.10 -8.32 16.03
C THR A 553 -23.26 -9.74 15.47
N ASN A 554 -24.15 -10.55 16.06
CA ASN A 554 -24.45 -11.89 15.55
C ASN A 554 -25.30 -11.85 14.27
N ALA A 555 -26.16 -10.85 14.10
CA ALA A 555 -27.02 -10.70 12.92
C ALA A 555 -26.25 -10.33 11.64
N GLU A 556 -25.03 -9.77 11.75
CA GLU A 556 -24.14 -9.48 10.61
C GLU A 556 -23.47 -10.73 10.00
N GLN A 557 -23.96 -11.94 10.31
CA GLN A 557 -23.50 -13.17 9.68
C GLN A 557 -24.00 -13.26 8.22
N PRO A 558 -23.12 -13.50 7.22
CA PRO A 558 -23.59 -13.97 5.93
C PRO A 558 -24.23 -15.35 6.07
N VAL A 559 -25.36 -15.58 5.38
CA VAL A 559 -26.21 -16.80 5.41
C VAL A 559 -25.47 -18.06 4.88
N SER A 560 -24.17 -17.99 4.56
CA SER A 560 -23.39 -19.18 4.25
C SER A 560 -22.91 -19.81 5.57
N GLU A 561 -23.62 -20.86 5.99
CA GLU A 561 -23.21 -21.75 7.06
C GLU A 561 -21.76 -22.21 6.88
N HIS A 562 -21.05 -22.28 8.01
CA HIS A 562 -19.63 -22.56 8.20
C HIS A 562 -18.70 -21.35 8.05
N PHE A 563 -18.11 -20.96 9.20
CA PHE A 563 -16.75 -20.43 9.23
C PHE A 563 -15.84 -21.47 8.58
N ASP A 564 -15.77 -21.48 7.26
CA ASP A 564 -14.76 -22.24 6.55
C ASP A 564 -13.45 -21.42 6.60
N LEU A 565 -12.91 -21.30 7.82
CA LEU A 565 -11.55 -20.82 8.11
C LEU A 565 -10.47 -21.79 7.55
N ASN A 566 -10.88 -22.72 6.68
CA ASN A 566 -10.02 -23.58 5.87
C ASN A 566 -10.06 -23.21 4.37
N VAL A 567 -10.84 -22.21 3.95
CA VAL A 567 -10.62 -21.60 2.63
C VAL A 567 -9.38 -20.73 2.75
N LEU A 568 -8.23 -21.38 2.56
CA LEU A 568 -6.97 -20.74 2.17
C LEU A 568 -7.24 -19.98 0.85
N ASP A 569 -7.70 -18.74 0.96
CA ASP A 569 -7.48 -17.77 -0.10
C ASP A 569 -5.97 -17.49 -0.09
N TYR A 570 -5.25 -18.10 -1.02
CA TYR A 570 -3.88 -17.72 -1.33
C TYR A 570 -3.88 -16.37 -2.07
N SER A 571 -4.51 -15.35 -1.49
CA SER A 571 -4.38 -13.96 -1.93
C SER A 571 -3.01 -13.47 -1.47
N THR A 572 -2.08 -13.34 -2.41
CA THR A 572 -0.81 -12.62 -2.23
C THR A 572 -0.98 -11.17 -2.68
N ASP A 573 -2.12 -10.56 -2.36
CA ASP A 573 -2.16 -9.11 -2.26
C ASP A 573 -1.89 -8.77 -0.79
N ASP A 574 -0.80 -8.03 -0.58
CA ASP A 574 -0.39 -7.50 0.72
C ASP A 574 -1.59 -6.87 1.45
N HIS A 575 -1.78 -7.32 2.70
CA HIS A 575 -2.63 -6.75 3.76
C HIS A 575 -4.11 -7.16 3.91
N GLN A 576 -4.62 -8.23 3.28
CA GLN A 576 -5.96 -8.74 3.64
C GLN A 576 -5.96 -10.21 4.07
N SER A 577 -5.30 -10.49 5.20
CA SER A 577 -5.75 -11.58 6.06
C SER A 577 -7.21 -11.29 6.44
N THR A 578 -8.08 -12.31 6.35
CA THR A 578 -9.51 -12.25 6.66
C THR A 578 -9.69 -11.97 8.16
N TYR A 579 -9.41 -10.74 8.56
CA TYR A 579 -9.44 -10.30 9.94
C TYR A 579 -10.89 -10.25 10.38
N ILE A 580 -11.23 -10.99 11.43
CA ILE A 580 -12.47 -10.74 12.14
C ILE A 580 -12.42 -9.28 12.59
N ASP A 581 -13.41 -8.48 12.22
CA ASP A 581 -13.52 -7.11 12.72
C ASP A 581 -13.85 -7.13 14.22
N THR A 582 -12.80 -7.21 15.04
CA THR A 582 -12.91 -7.34 16.49
C THR A 582 -13.15 -5.99 17.18
N LEU A 583 -12.86 -4.87 16.51
CA LEU A 583 -12.87 -3.54 17.12
C LEU A 583 -14.08 -2.70 16.73
N ASN A 584 -14.58 -2.79 15.50
CA ASN A 584 -15.61 -1.85 15.03
C ASN A 584 -17.05 -2.34 15.23
N THR A 585 -17.24 -3.60 15.61
CA THR A 585 -18.57 -4.16 15.94
C THR A 585 -19.11 -3.62 17.26
N PRO A 586 -20.44 -3.57 17.44
CA PRO A 586 -21.05 -3.17 18.72
C PRO A 586 -20.52 -3.95 19.93
N ALA A 587 -20.51 -5.28 19.85
CA ALA A 587 -20.01 -6.12 20.93
C ALA A 587 -18.50 -5.89 21.15
N GLY A 588 -17.72 -5.77 20.07
CA GLY A 588 -16.31 -5.43 20.11
C GLY A 588 -16.06 -4.17 20.93
N LYS A 589 -16.71 -3.06 20.59
CA LYS A 589 -16.61 -1.78 21.31
C LYS A 589 -16.93 -1.88 22.80
N LEU A 590 -17.99 -2.59 23.17
CA LEU A 590 -18.39 -2.74 24.58
C LEU A 590 -17.45 -3.63 25.40
N VAL A 591 -16.76 -4.59 24.77
CA VAL A 591 -15.65 -5.29 25.43
C VAL A 591 -14.50 -4.31 25.69
N GLY A 592 -14.28 -3.33 24.82
CA GLY A 592 -13.32 -2.24 25.05
C GLY A 592 -13.64 -1.45 26.32
N VAL A 593 -14.91 -1.05 26.48
CA VAL A 593 -15.38 -0.35 27.70
C VAL A 593 -15.13 -1.19 28.96
N PHE A 594 -15.37 -2.49 28.90
CA PHE A 594 -15.05 -3.41 30.01
C PHE A 594 -13.54 -3.47 30.30
N LEU A 595 -12.70 -3.53 29.27
CA LEU A 595 -11.25 -3.53 29.44
C LEU A 595 -10.74 -2.19 29.99
N ALA A 596 -11.36 -1.07 29.64
CA ALA A 596 -11.07 0.22 30.23
C ALA A 596 -11.48 0.32 31.72
N ALA A 597 -12.53 -0.41 32.12
CA ALA A 597 -12.95 -0.52 33.52
C ALA A 597 -12.01 -1.39 34.37
N CYS A 598 -11.18 -2.23 33.74
CA CYS A 598 -10.23 -3.08 34.45
C CYS A 598 -9.11 -2.24 35.07
N PRO A 599 -8.92 -2.27 36.41
CA PRO A 599 -7.92 -1.44 37.06
C PRO A 599 -6.50 -1.92 36.75
N THR A 600 -5.52 -1.01 36.78
CA THR A 600 -4.12 -1.42 36.76
C THR A 600 -3.79 -2.26 37.99
N LEU A 601 -3.26 -3.47 37.79
CA LEU A 601 -2.97 -4.40 38.88
C LEU A 601 -1.78 -3.91 39.72
N GLN A 602 -2.01 -3.77 41.02
CA GLN A 602 -0.96 -3.70 42.04
C GLN A 602 -0.70 -5.09 42.61
N GLU A 603 0.46 -5.34 43.23
CA GLU A 603 0.81 -6.66 43.78
C GLU A 603 -0.32 -7.22 44.67
N ASN A 604 -0.74 -8.45 44.38
CA ASN A 604 -1.76 -9.22 45.12
C ASN A 604 -3.21 -8.69 45.09
N VAL A 605 -3.57 -7.77 44.21
CA VAL A 605 -4.98 -7.36 44.04
C VAL A 605 -5.71 -8.29 43.08
N LYS A 606 -6.80 -8.92 43.55
CA LYS A 606 -7.75 -9.69 42.72
C LYS A 606 -9.02 -8.85 42.48
N PRO A 607 -9.10 -8.06 41.39
CA PRO A 607 -10.17 -7.09 41.21
C PRO A 607 -11.56 -7.74 41.10
N PHE A 608 -11.64 -8.94 40.51
CA PHE A 608 -12.91 -9.64 40.32
C PHE A 608 -13.47 -10.31 41.59
N ASP A 609 -12.65 -10.47 42.64
CA ASP A 609 -13.11 -11.02 43.92
C ASP A 609 -13.78 -9.93 44.77
N ASN A 610 -13.35 -8.67 44.61
CA ASN A 610 -13.79 -7.53 45.42
C ASN A 610 -14.83 -6.65 44.71
N ASP A 611 -14.88 -6.68 43.37
CA ASP A 611 -15.83 -5.90 42.57
C ASP A 611 -16.83 -6.84 41.87
N ASP A 612 -18.02 -6.95 42.46
CA ASP A 612 -19.11 -7.76 41.94
C ASP A 612 -19.55 -7.31 40.55
N VAL A 613 -19.48 -6.01 40.25
CA VAL A 613 -19.93 -5.46 38.97
C VAL A 613 -18.97 -5.81 37.86
N LEU A 614 -17.67 -5.61 38.08
CA LEU A 614 -16.63 -5.99 37.12
C LEU A 614 -16.67 -7.50 36.84
N ARG A 615 -16.92 -8.32 37.88
CA ARG A 615 -17.13 -9.77 37.75
C ARG A 615 -18.37 -10.09 36.90
N MET A 616 -19.50 -9.44 37.16
CA MET A 616 -20.72 -9.63 36.37
C MET A 616 -20.54 -9.26 34.89
N MET A 617 -19.81 -8.17 34.58
CA MET A 617 -19.51 -7.80 33.19
C MET A 617 -18.66 -8.86 32.50
N ARG A 618 -17.58 -9.31 33.15
CA ARG A 618 -16.70 -10.38 32.65
C ARG A 618 -17.49 -11.64 32.35
N ASP A 619 -18.33 -12.06 33.28
CA ASP A 619 -19.10 -13.30 33.18
C ASP A 619 -20.20 -13.19 32.08
N ALA A 620 -20.80 -12.01 31.90
CA ALA A 620 -21.73 -11.74 30.80
C ALA A 620 -21.03 -11.76 29.42
N ILE A 621 -19.80 -11.27 29.33
CA ILE A 621 -19.00 -11.29 28.11
C ILE A 621 -18.69 -12.73 27.71
N ILE A 622 -18.16 -13.54 28.64
CA ILE A 622 -17.71 -14.90 28.32
C ILE A 622 -18.87 -15.88 28.05
N SER A 623 -20.06 -15.64 28.62
CA SER A 623 -21.24 -16.46 28.35
C SER A 623 -21.81 -16.28 26.94
N THR A 624 -21.29 -15.33 26.18
CA THR A 624 -21.82 -14.98 24.84
C THR A 624 -21.40 -16.00 23.79
N THR A 625 -22.34 -16.38 22.91
CA THR A 625 -22.11 -17.34 21.83
C THR A 625 -22.20 -16.71 20.44
N GLY A 626 -21.67 -17.38 19.43
CA GLY A 626 -21.70 -16.91 18.03
C GLY A 626 -20.53 -15.99 17.68
N ARG A 627 -20.73 -15.09 16.70
CA ARG A 627 -19.67 -14.17 16.23
C ARG A 627 -19.22 -13.21 17.34
N SER A 628 -20.17 -12.68 18.10
CA SER A 628 -19.90 -11.84 19.28
C SER A 628 -19.08 -12.56 20.35
N GLY A 629 -19.38 -13.83 20.63
CA GLY A 629 -18.61 -14.66 21.55
C GLY A 629 -17.15 -14.87 21.10
N LEU A 630 -16.94 -15.14 19.81
CA LEU A 630 -15.59 -15.26 19.25
C LEU A 630 -14.81 -13.93 19.30
N ILE A 631 -15.46 -12.81 18.99
CA ILE A 631 -14.88 -11.46 19.11
C ILE A 631 -14.52 -11.14 20.56
N ALA A 632 -15.42 -11.43 21.49
CA ALA A 632 -15.19 -11.25 22.92
C ALA A 632 -13.97 -12.05 23.38
N MET A 633 -13.93 -13.36 23.12
CA MET A 633 -12.77 -14.20 23.46
C MET A 633 -11.49 -13.68 22.83
N HIS A 634 -11.52 -13.33 21.55
CA HIS A 634 -10.36 -12.77 20.86
C HIS A 634 -9.83 -11.51 21.58
N ARG A 635 -10.71 -10.55 21.93
CA ARG A 635 -10.30 -9.32 22.62
C ARG A 635 -9.80 -9.59 24.05
N LEU A 636 -10.40 -10.51 24.78
CA LEU A 636 -9.92 -10.89 26.12
C LEU A 636 -8.54 -11.56 26.06
N ILE A 637 -8.27 -12.33 25.02
CA ILE A 637 -6.96 -12.98 24.79
C ILE A 637 -5.87 -11.98 24.39
N GLU A 638 -6.19 -10.85 23.77
CA GLU A 638 -5.19 -9.79 23.57
C GLU A 638 -4.66 -9.23 24.91
N GLU A 639 -5.51 -9.24 25.94
CA GLU A 639 -5.15 -8.87 27.32
C GLU A 639 -4.88 -10.10 28.21
N PHE A 640 -4.48 -11.23 27.62
CA PHE A 640 -4.22 -12.48 28.34
C PHE A 640 -3.30 -12.35 29.57
N PRO A 641 -2.18 -11.58 29.54
CA PRO A 641 -1.33 -11.37 30.72
C PRO A 641 -2.08 -10.73 31.90
N TYR A 642 -3.03 -9.83 31.64
CA TYR A 642 -3.83 -9.18 32.66
C TYR A 642 -4.73 -10.19 33.37
N PHE A 643 -5.49 -10.99 32.61
CA PHE A 643 -6.42 -11.97 33.19
C PHE A 643 -5.71 -13.07 33.96
N LEU A 644 -4.55 -13.53 33.47
CA LEU A 644 -3.69 -14.47 34.19
C LEU A 644 -3.29 -13.98 35.59
N ALA A 645 -3.05 -12.68 35.74
CA ALA A 645 -2.70 -12.09 37.03
C ALA A 645 -3.94 -11.78 37.88
N ALA A 646 -5.01 -11.28 37.25
CA ALA A 646 -6.21 -10.79 37.94
C ALA A 646 -7.16 -11.90 38.41
N ALA A 647 -7.30 -12.99 37.65
CA ALA A 647 -8.19 -14.11 37.96
C ALA A 647 -7.67 -15.45 37.38
N PRO A 648 -6.59 -16.03 37.93
CA PRO A 648 -5.91 -17.19 37.35
C PRO A 648 -6.82 -18.41 37.11
N GLU A 649 -7.64 -18.78 38.09
CA GLU A 649 -8.55 -19.94 37.99
C GLU A 649 -9.61 -19.73 36.91
N TRP A 650 -10.20 -18.54 36.86
CA TRP A 650 -11.18 -18.18 35.83
C TRP A 650 -10.53 -18.19 34.44
N THR A 651 -9.32 -17.66 34.29
CA THR A 651 -8.57 -17.66 33.02
C THR A 651 -8.25 -19.07 32.54
N GLN A 652 -7.91 -19.97 33.46
CA GLN A 652 -7.70 -21.38 33.15
C GLN A 652 -8.94 -22.00 32.52
N GLU A 653 -10.10 -21.82 33.14
CA GLU A 653 -11.36 -22.42 32.68
C GLU A 653 -11.87 -21.79 31.38
N ASN A 654 -11.78 -20.47 31.25
CA ASN A 654 -12.52 -19.72 30.24
C ASN A 654 -11.69 -19.24 29.05
N LEU A 655 -10.36 -19.12 29.19
CA LEU A 655 -9.49 -18.67 28.09
C LEU A 655 -8.52 -19.78 27.67
N ILE A 656 -7.89 -20.48 28.62
CA ILE A 656 -6.86 -21.50 28.31
C ILE A 656 -7.46 -22.78 27.76
N ILE A 657 -8.51 -23.32 28.39
CA ILE A 657 -9.17 -24.53 27.89
C ILE A 657 -9.71 -24.32 26.46
N PRO A 658 -10.44 -23.23 26.14
CA PRO A 658 -10.88 -22.96 24.78
C PRO A 658 -9.73 -22.72 23.79
N LEU A 659 -8.66 -22.03 24.19
CA LEU A 659 -7.47 -21.83 23.33
C LEU A 659 -6.80 -23.16 22.93
N ASN A 660 -6.91 -24.18 23.78
CA ASN A 660 -6.35 -25.50 23.57
C ASN A 660 -7.34 -26.49 22.93
N ALA A 661 -8.56 -26.07 22.65
CA ALA A 661 -9.55 -26.89 21.97
C ALA A 661 -9.10 -27.22 20.53
N ALA A 662 -9.72 -28.24 19.94
CA ALA A 662 -9.50 -28.62 18.54
C ALA A 662 -10.60 -28.06 17.61
N ASP A 663 -11.22 -26.94 18.00
CA ASP A 663 -12.33 -26.34 17.25
C ASP A 663 -11.85 -25.36 16.17
N SER A 664 -12.76 -24.95 15.28
CA SER A 664 -12.45 -23.98 14.22
C SER A 664 -12.21 -22.57 14.75
N GLY A 665 -12.76 -22.21 15.91
CA GLY A 665 -12.56 -20.91 16.57
C GLY A 665 -11.15 -20.71 17.13
N THR A 666 -10.48 -21.81 17.48
CA THR A 666 -9.12 -21.84 18.05
C THR A 666 -8.11 -21.08 17.20
N LYS A 667 -8.22 -21.13 15.86
CA LYS A 667 -7.30 -20.40 14.97
C LYS A 667 -7.35 -18.89 15.21
N ALA A 668 -8.56 -18.32 15.26
CA ALA A 668 -8.75 -16.88 15.51
C ALA A 668 -8.20 -16.47 16.88
N LEU A 669 -8.30 -17.34 17.89
CA LEU A 669 -7.75 -17.10 19.22
C LEU A 669 -6.21 -17.11 19.22
N TRP A 670 -5.57 -18.00 18.46
CA TRP A 670 -4.10 -18.00 18.30
C TRP A 670 -3.60 -16.79 17.49
N CYS A 671 -4.37 -16.31 16.52
CA CYS A 671 -4.09 -15.01 15.88
C CYS A 671 -4.11 -13.87 16.90
N ALA A 672 -5.05 -13.88 17.86
CA ALA A 672 -5.09 -12.89 18.95
C ALA A 672 -3.83 -12.92 19.82
N ILE A 673 -3.37 -14.12 20.20
CA ILE A 673 -2.10 -14.31 20.91
C ILE A 673 -0.94 -13.71 20.11
N GLY A 674 -0.89 -13.94 18.80
CA GLY A 674 0.15 -13.44 17.90
C GLY A 674 0.23 -11.91 17.74
N ARG A 675 -0.77 -11.14 18.21
CA ARG A 675 -0.75 -9.67 18.13
C ARG A 675 0.18 -9.01 19.15
N ARG A 676 0.64 -9.74 20.17
CA ARG A 676 1.55 -9.24 21.20
C ARG A 676 2.70 -10.19 21.44
N THR A 677 3.85 -9.63 21.79
CA THR A 677 4.98 -10.41 22.29
C THR A 677 4.69 -10.87 23.71
N HIS A 678 4.74 -12.17 23.94
CA HIS A 678 4.50 -12.76 25.27
C HIS A 678 5.81 -13.14 25.95
N PHE A 679 5.82 -13.03 27.28
CA PHE A 679 7.00 -13.27 28.12
C PHE A 679 6.70 -14.29 29.22
N SER A 680 7.64 -14.46 30.15
CA SER A 680 7.69 -15.55 31.14
C SER A 680 6.35 -16.02 31.72
N ASN A 681 5.52 -15.12 32.28
CA ASN A 681 4.29 -15.51 32.97
C ASN A 681 3.27 -16.21 32.06
N VAL A 682 3.15 -15.74 30.81
CA VAL A 682 2.26 -16.35 29.81
C VAL A 682 2.86 -17.64 29.29
N LEU A 683 4.15 -17.62 28.95
CA LEU A 683 4.83 -18.73 28.29
C LEU A 683 5.01 -19.96 29.20
N LYS A 684 5.03 -19.80 30.52
CA LYS A 684 4.98 -20.93 31.46
C LYS A 684 3.69 -21.75 31.34
N ILE A 685 2.62 -21.14 30.83
CA ILE A 685 1.27 -21.73 30.80
C ILE A 685 0.93 -22.26 29.42
N ILE A 686 1.16 -21.45 28.37
CA ILE A 686 0.78 -21.78 26.99
C ILE A 686 1.97 -22.03 26.06
N GLY A 687 3.21 -22.01 26.58
CA GLY A 687 4.42 -22.04 25.76
C GLY A 687 4.61 -23.33 24.96
N ASP A 688 4.21 -24.48 25.52
CA ASP A 688 4.28 -25.76 24.81
C ASP A 688 3.32 -25.81 23.63
N GLN A 689 2.10 -25.30 23.81
CA GLN A 689 1.09 -25.23 22.75
C GLN A 689 1.45 -24.15 21.73
N MET A 690 2.02 -23.02 22.17
CA MET A 690 2.54 -21.98 21.29
C MET A 690 3.61 -22.54 20.36
N ALA A 691 4.51 -23.41 20.86
CA ALA A 691 5.52 -24.07 20.05
C ALA A 691 4.90 -25.01 19.00
N ASP A 692 3.81 -25.72 19.31
CA ASP A 692 3.09 -26.51 18.30
C ASP A 692 2.45 -25.61 17.24
N ARG A 693 1.79 -24.53 17.67
CA ARG A 693 1.06 -23.61 16.77
C ARG A 693 1.97 -22.79 15.87
N ALA A 694 3.17 -22.44 16.31
CA ALA A 694 4.18 -21.81 15.45
C ALA A 694 4.51 -22.65 14.21
N THR A 695 4.33 -23.97 14.28
CA THR A 695 4.57 -24.93 13.17
C THR A 695 3.29 -25.32 12.41
N ASP A 696 2.12 -24.86 12.85
CA ASP A 696 0.83 -25.23 12.26
C ASP A 696 0.57 -24.43 10.98
N GLN A 697 0.81 -25.05 9.81
CA GLN A 697 0.61 -24.43 8.48
C GLN A 697 -0.82 -23.96 8.20
N ARG A 698 -1.79 -24.28 9.06
CA ARG A 698 -3.18 -23.78 8.96
C ARG A 698 -3.34 -22.36 9.52
N LEU A 699 -2.37 -21.87 10.28
CA LEU A 699 -2.30 -20.47 10.72
C LEU A 699 -1.59 -19.62 9.68
N ASP A 700 -1.97 -18.34 9.61
CA ASP A 700 -1.33 -17.40 8.72
C ASP A 700 0.15 -17.19 9.09
N ARG A 701 0.90 -16.71 8.09
CA ARG A 701 2.34 -16.48 8.19
C ARG A 701 2.71 -15.56 9.36
N ASP A 702 2.02 -14.44 9.51
CA ASP A 702 2.37 -13.41 10.49
C ASP A 702 2.13 -13.91 11.91
N THR A 703 1.01 -14.59 12.14
CA THR A 703 0.75 -15.26 13.43
C THR A 703 1.87 -16.24 13.76
N ARG A 704 2.25 -17.14 12.84
CA ARG A 704 3.33 -18.12 13.08
C ARG A 704 4.66 -17.44 13.42
N HIS A 705 4.98 -16.35 12.72
CA HIS A 705 6.17 -15.55 12.98
C HIS A 705 6.14 -14.94 14.39
N SER A 706 5.04 -14.29 14.78
CA SER A 706 4.90 -13.68 16.11
C SER A 706 4.98 -14.69 17.26
N LEU A 707 4.42 -15.90 17.09
CA LEU A 707 4.50 -16.96 18.09
C LEU A 707 5.94 -17.46 18.25
N ALA A 708 6.63 -17.73 17.13
CA ALA A 708 8.04 -18.14 17.16
C ALA A 708 8.92 -17.03 17.76
N PHE A 709 8.67 -15.77 17.39
CA PHE A 709 9.36 -14.59 17.91
C PHE A 709 9.26 -14.51 19.44
N SER A 710 8.07 -14.66 20.02
CA SER A 710 7.86 -14.61 21.48
C SER A 710 8.69 -15.67 22.22
N LEU A 711 8.72 -16.91 21.71
CA LEU A 711 9.48 -18.01 22.32
C LEU A 711 11.00 -17.80 22.24
N ILE A 712 11.49 -17.26 21.12
CA ILE A 712 12.91 -16.95 20.91
C ILE A 712 13.35 -15.81 21.83
N ILE A 713 12.57 -14.73 21.89
CA ILE A 713 12.85 -13.57 22.73
C ILE A 713 12.86 -13.94 24.22
N GLU A 714 11.94 -14.78 24.67
CA GLU A 714 11.95 -15.28 26.05
C GLU A 714 13.20 -16.10 26.38
N CYS A 715 13.71 -16.91 25.45
CA CYS A 715 14.97 -17.63 25.66
C CYS A 715 16.16 -16.66 25.77
N LEU A 716 16.21 -15.64 24.91
CA LEU A 716 17.25 -14.60 24.94
C LEU A 716 17.22 -13.81 26.27
N HIS A 717 16.03 -13.44 26.75
CA HIS A 717 15.87 -12.85 28.07
C HIS A 717 16.32 -13.81 29.19
N ALA A 718 15.96 -15.09 29.12
CA ALA A 718 16.35 -16.06 30.13
C ALA A 718 17.87 -16.21 30.25
N PHE A 719 18.61 -16.20 29.13
CA PHE A 719 20.07 -16.21 29.14
C PHE A 719 20.66 -14.91 29.71
N ARG A 720 20.16 -13.75 29.26
CA ARG A 720 20.59 -12.44 29.77
C ARG A 720 20.44 -12.35 31.30
N GLU A 721 19.30 -12.80 31.80
CA GLU A 721 18.94 -12.73 33.23
C GLU A 721 19.47 -13.92 34.04
N GLN A 722 20.20 -14.86 33.41
CA GLN A 722 20.74 -16.07 34.03
C GLN A 722 19.68 -16.91 34.78
N ARG A 723 18.47 -16.98 34.22
CA ARG A 723 17.34 -17.74 34.77
C ARG A 723 16.99 -18.94 33.92
N GLN A 724 16.19 -19.84 34.47
CA GLN A 724 15.59 -20.91 33.68
C GLN A 724 14.57 -20.33 32.67
N PRO A 725 14.57 -20.80 31.41
CA PRO A 725 13.60 -20.35 30.42
C PRO A 725 12.22 -20.89 30.76
N SER A 726 11.19 -20.11 30.42
CA SER A 726 9.79 -20.50 30.70
C SER A 726 9.33 -21.70 29.88
N VAL A 727 9.92 -21.89 28.70
CA VAL A 727 9.79 -23.08 27.88
C VAL A 727 11.16 -23.75 27.79
N PRO A 728 11.27 -25.07 27.98
CA PRO A 728 12.56 -25.75 27.92
C PRO A 728 13.29 -25.49 26.59
N ASN A 729 14.59 -25.17 26.65
CA ASN A 729 15.41 -24.91 25.46
C ASN A 729 15.30 -26.02 24.39
N ALA A 730 15.24 -27.29 24.81
CA ALA A 730 15.08 -28.42 23.89
C ALA A 730 13.76 -28.37 23.11
N ARG A 731 12.70 -27.85 23.73
CA ARG A 731 11.38 -27.69 23.10
C ARG A 731 11.39 -26.59 22.06
N VAL A 732 11.97 -25.43 22.39
CA VAL A 732 12.14 -24.32 21.44
C VAL A 732 13.05 -24.73 20.27
N GLN A 733 14.15 -25.45 20.55
CA GLN A 733 15.00 -26.01 19.50
C GLN A 733 14.21 -26.93 18.56
N GLN A 734 13.37 -27.83 19.10
CA GLN A 734 12.55 -28.71 18.29
C GLN A 734 11.52 -27.95 17.45
N MET A 735 10.92 -26.88 17.97
CA MET A 735 10.07 -25.98 17.19
C MET A 735 10.85 -25.38 16.02
N ILE A 736 12.02 -24.79 16.26
CA ILE A 736 12.83 -24.14 15.20
C ILE A 736 13.22 -25.15 14.10
N ARG A 737 13.49 -26.41 14.47
CA ARG A 737 13.72 -27.50 13.49
C ARG A 737 12.50 -27.71 12.58
N SER A 738 11.30 -27.69 13.14
CA SER A 738 10.04 -27.95 12.44
C SER A 738 9.48 -26.75 11.67
N LEU A 739 9.99 -25.53 11.88
CA LEU A 739 9.58 -24.35 11.12
C LEU A 739 9.89 -24.52 9.62
N ASP A 740 9.11 -23.83 8.76
CA ASP A 740 9.52 -23.63 7.38
C ASP A 740 10.71 -22.65 7.29
N ASP A 741 11.30 -22.52 6.10
CA ASP A 741 12.50 -21.70 5.92
C ASP A 741 12.29 -20.22 6.25
N GLU A 742 11.13 -19.70 5.89
CA GLU A 742 10.77 -18.29 6.05
C GLU A 742 10.57 -17.94 7.52
N ALA A 743 9.78 -18.73 8.26
CA ALA A 743 9.58 -18.55 9.69
C ALA A 743 10.89 -18.75 10.48
N ARG A 744 11.75 -19.68 10.04
CA ARG A 744 13.09 -19.85 10.63
C ARG A 744 13.98 -18.64 10.39
N ALA A 745 13.97 -18.06 9.18
CA ALA A 745 14.71 -16.83 8.88
C ALA A 745 14.22 -15.65 9.71
N ASN A 746 12.89 -15.51 9.89
CA ASN A 746 12.33 -14.49 10.79
C ASN A 746 12.75 -14.71 12.25
N GLY A 747 12.77 -15.96 12.71
CA GLY A 747 13.30 -16.31 14.04
C GLY A 747 14.79 -15.97 14.22
N ALA A 748 15.60 -16.10 13.17
CA ALA A 748 16.99 -15.67 13.19
C ALA A 748 17.12 -14.14 13.29
N GLU A 749 16.28 -13.40 12.55
CA GLU A 749 16.22 -11.93 12.60
C GLU A 749 15.83 -11.43 14.01
N ALA A 750 15.02 -12.18 14.76
CA ALA A 750 14.65 -11.85 16.13
C ALA A 750 15.87 -11.69 17.07
N ILE A 751 16.95 -12.45 16.84
CA ILE A 751 18.19 -12.36 17.61
C ILE A 751 18.85 -10.99 17.40
N GLN A 752 18.88 -10.53 16.15
CA GLN A 752 19.41 -9.23 15.79
C GLN A 752 18.56 -8.10 16.39
N ARG A 753 17.24 -8.16 16.19
CA ARG A 753 16.29 -7.15 16.73
C ARG A 753 16.43 -7.03 18.25
N PHE A 754 16.56 -8.15 18.96
CA PHE A 754 16.79 -8.16 20.42
C PHE A 754 18.01 -7.33 20.83
N VAL A 755 19.15 -7.49 20.13
CA VAL A 755 20.38 -6.73 20.43
C VAL A 755 20.21 -5.25 20.11
N GLN A 756 19.56 -4.91 18.99
CA GLN A 756 19.35 -3.52 18.57
C GLN A 756 18.35 -2.77 19.46
N ASP A 757 17.20 -3.37 19.74
CA ASP A 757 16.11 -2.72 20.47
C ASP A 757 16.48 -2.50 21.95
N LEU A 758 17.15 -3.46 22.58
CA LEU A 758 17.53 -3.34 23.99
C LEU A 758 18.78 -2.47 24.24
N SER A 759 19.60 -2.25 23.21
CA SER A 759 20.76 -1.34 23.31
C SER A 759 20.42 0.10 22.92
N SER A 760 19.24 0.34 22.36
CA SER A 760 18.78 1.68 21.98
C SER A 760 18.34 2.49 23.22
N PRO A 761 18.58 3.81 23.26
CA PRO A 761 18.11 4.66 24.36
C PRO A 761 16.57 4.67 24.40
N SER A 762 15.99 4.22 25.51
CA SER A 762 14.54 4.30 25.75
C SER A 762 14.24 5.23 26.92
N GLU A 763 13.20 6.05 26.80
CA GLU A 763 12.71 6.88 27.91
C GLU A 763 12.43 6.00 29.15
N GLY A 764 13.08 6.33 30.28
CA GLY A 764 12.86 5.66 31.57
C GLY A 764 13.83 4.54 31.96
N ARG A 765 14.81 4.15 31.12
CA ARG A 765 15.88 3.21 31.54
C ARG A 765 17.18 3.94 31.87
N ALA A 766 17.68 3.75 33.10
CA ALA A 766 19.00 4.20 33.49
C ALA A 766 20.07 3.33 32.81
N SER A 767 20.72 3.89 31.78
CA SER A 767 21.80 3.29 30.97
C SER A 767 21.45 1.93 30.32
N PRO A 768 21.08 1.89 29.02
CA PRO A 768 20.85 0.62 28.34
C PRO A 768 22.13 -0.23 28.29
N PRO A 769 22.02 -1.56 28.37
CA PRO A 769 23.18 -2.45 28.22
C PRO A 769 23.80 -2.27 26.84
N SER A 770 25.12 -2.44 26.76
CA SER A 770 25.81 -2.29 25.48
C SER A 770 25.44 -3.44 24.53
N PRO A 771 25.45 -3.22 23.20
CA PRO A 771 25.19 -4.28 22.22
C PRO A 771 26.13 -5.50 22.39
N GLU A 772 27.38 -5.26 22.76
CA GLU A 772 28.38 -6.30 23.00
C GLU A 772 28.05 -7.17 24.21
N GLU A 773 27.59 -6.55 25.30
CA GLU A 773 27.17 -7.26 26.50
C GLU A 773 25.94 -8.13 26.22
N LEU A 774 24.94 -7.58 25.53
CA LEU A 774 23.74 -8.33 25.12
C LEU A 774 24.09 -9.49 24.20
N PHE A 775 24.97 -9.27 23.22
CA PHE A 775 25.41 -10.30 22.30
C PHE A 775 26.09 -11.46 23.05
N ARG A 776 27.06 -11.15 23.92
CA ARG A 776 27.82 -12.18 24.67
C ARG A 776 26.99 -12.90 25.73
N SER A 777 26.12 -12.18 26.45
CA SER A 777 25.33 -12.75 27.55
C SER A 777 24.07 -13.49 27.10
N ALA A 778 23.50 -13.15 25.94
CA ALA A 778 22.24 -13.71 25.46
C ALA A 778 22.33 -14.41 24.09
N ALA A 779 22.81 -13.71 23.06
CA ALA A 779 22.80 -14.25 21.69
C ALA A 779 23.75 -15.44 21.51
N VAL A 780 25.00 -15.35 22.02
CA VAL A 780 25.97 -16.45 21.97
C VAL A 780 25.46 -17.74 22.64
N PRO A 781 25.02 -17.74 23.91
CA PRO A 781 24.53 -18.96 24.53
C PRO A 781 23.24 -19.49 23.87
N PHE A 782 22.39 -18.62 23.32
CA PHE A 782 21.23 -19.05 22.54
C PHE A 782 21.63 -19.78 21.25
N LEU A 783 22.53 -19.20 20.46
CA LEU A 783 23.06 -19.81 19.23
C LEU A 783 23.73 -21.15 19.51
N GLN A 784 24.40 -21.31 20.66
CA GLN A 784 25.10 -22.54 21.02
C GLN A 784 24.18 -23.63 21.61
N LYS A 785 23.19 -23.25 22.42
CA LYS A 785 22.40 -24.19 23.23
C LYS A 785 20.97 -24.42 22.73
N VAL A 786 20.42 -23.53 21.91
CA VAL A 786 19.01 -23.55 21.48
C VAL A 786 18.88 -23.57 19.97
N TRP A 787 19.66 -22.77 19.25
CA TRP A 787 19.58 -22.76 17.78
C TRP A 787 19.98 -24.14 17.20
N PRO A 788 19.26 -24.68 16.21
CA PRO A 788 19.61 -25.95 15.57
C PRO A 788 21.01 -25.92 14.93
N GLN A 789 21.81 -26.95 15.19
CA GLN A 789 23.21 -27.05 14.73
C GLN A 789 23.36 -27.85 13.42
N GLU A 790 22.25 -28.42 12.92
CA GLU A 790 22.23 -29.26 11.75
C GLU A 790 22.49 -28.43 10.48
N ARG A 791 23.51 -28.79 9.70
CA ARG A 791 23.86 -28.10 8.46
C ARG A 791 22.73 -28.07 7.42
N SER A 792 21.80 -29.03 7.45
CA SER A 792 20.63 -29.03 6.57
C SER A 792 19.65 -27.88 6.82
N LEU A 793 19.77 -27.20 7.97
CA LEU A 793 18.94 -26.06 8.35
C LEU A 793 19.64 -24.71 8.14
N ALA A 794 20.90 -24.72 7.69
CA ALA A 794 21.62 -23.55 7.23
C ALA A 794 21.20 -23.24 5.78
N THR A 795 20.20 -22.37 5.64
CA THR A 795 19.60 -22.01 4.36
C THR A 795 19.97 -20.58 3.95
N PRO A 796 19.80 -20.20 2.67
CA PRO A 796 20.04 -18.82 2.22
C PRO A 796 19.22 -17.78 3.01
N GLY A 797 17.97 -18.10 3.38
CA GLY A 797 17.11 -17.22 4.18
C GLY A 797 17.66 -16.98 5.59
N VAL A 798 18.03 -18.05 6.29
CA VAL A 798 18.65 -17.98 7.63
C VAL A 798 19.99 -17.26 7.57
N SER A 799 20.82 -17.59 6.59
CA SER A 799 22.12 -16.94 6.40
C SER A 799 21.98 -15.44 6.15
N ARG A 800 20.98 -15.00 5.36
CA ARG A 800 20.69 -13.59 5.13
C ARG A 800 20.25 -12.90 6.43
N ALA A 801 19.37 -13.52 7.21
CA ALA A 801 18.89 -12.96 8.47
C ALA A 801 20.00 -12.82 9.53
N LEU A 802 20.95 -13.76 9.58
CA LEU A 802 22.09 -13.71 10.51
C LEU A 802 23.23 -12.79 10.05
N ALA A 803 23.33 -12.48 8.75
CA ALA A 803 24.45 -11.72 8.18
C ALA A 803 24.59 -10.29 8.75
N ASN A 804 23.52 -9.71 9.30
CA ASN A 804 23.49 -8.37 9.91
C ASN A 804 23.76 -8.41 11.44
N LEU A 805 23.72 -9.59 12.07
CA LEU A 805 23.99 -9.72 13.50
C LEU A 805 25.38 -9.17 13.91
N PRO A 806 26.48 -9.39 13.14
CA PRO A 806 27.79 -8.84 13.49
C PRO A 806 27.83 -7.32 13.56
N ALA A 807 27.19 -6.63 12.60
CA ALA A 807 27.12 -5.16 12.62
C ALA A 807 26.32 -4.65 13.83
N SER A 808 25.25 -5.37 14.20
CA SER A 808 24.42 -5.07 15.37
C SER A 808 25.17 -5.26 16.70
N ALA A 809 26.12 -6.19 16.75
CA ALA A 809 26.97 -6.45 17.91
C ALA A 809 28.13 -5.45 18.09
N LYS A 810 28.33 -4.51 17.15
CA LYS A 810 29.33 -3.42 17.19
C LYS A 810 30.75 -3.89 17.53
N GLU A 811 31.27 -3.62 18.73
CA GLU A 811 32.66 -3.97 19.07
C GLU A 811 32.88 -5.48 19.18
N ALA A 812 31.82 -6.27 19.36
CA ALA A 812 31.84 -7.74 19.34
C ALA A 812 31.65 -8.33 17.92
N PHE A 813 31.91 -7.55 16.86
CA PHE A 813 31.74 -7.99 15.46
C PHE A 813 32.46 -9.31 15.15
N ALA A 814 33.71 -9.47 15.57
CA ALA A 814 34.48 -10.67 15.30
C ALA A 814 33.91 -11.90 16.02
N ASP A 815 33.62 -11.76 17.32
CA ASP A 815 32.94 -12.78 18.13
C ASP A 815 31.61 -13.21 17.48
N ALA A 816 30.89 -12.26 16.89
CA ALA A 816 29.60 -12.50 16.25
C ALA A 816 29.72 -13.28 14.94
N VAL A 817 30.73 -13.00 14.11
CA VAL A 817 31.00 -13.80 12.91
C VAL A 817 31.36 -15.24 13.30
N ASP A 818 32.23 -15.42 14.30
CA ASP A 818 32.62 -16.75 14.77
C ASP A 818 31.42 -17.55 15.31
N ALA A 819 30.47 -16.88 15.98
CA ALA A 819 29.28 -17.53 16.53
C ALA A 819 28.25 -17.98 15.47
N ILE A 820 28.19 -17.31 14.31
CA ILE A 820 27.23 -17.64 13.25
C ILE A 820 27.84 -18.42 12.08
N GLU A 821 29.15 -18.58 12.04
CA GLU A 821 29.90 -19.17 10.92
C GLU A 821 29.30 -20.50 10.43
N SER A 822 28.87 -21.37 11.34
CA SER A 822 28.28 -22.67 11.01
C SER A 822 26.89 -22.61 10.34
N PHE A 823 26.23 -21.45 10.37
CA PHE A 823 24.90 -21.21 9.81
C PHE A 823 24.94 -20.41 8.51
N LEU A 824 26.12 -19.97 8.09
CA LEU A 824 26.29 -19.17 6.89
C LEU A 824 26.41 -20.06 5.65
N VAL A 825 25.63 -19.74 4.63
CA VAL A 825 25.70 -20.33 3.30
C VAL A 825 25.57 -19.22 2.26
N PRO A 826 25.97 -19.46 1.00
CA PRO A 826 25.76 -18.47 -0.03
C PRO A 826 24.29 -18.06 -0.19
N PHE A 827 24.04 -16.77 -0.25
CA PHE A 827 22.71 -16.20 -0.50
C PHE A 827 22.80 -15.01 -1.46
N GLU A 828 21.67 -14.64 -2.06
CA GLU A 828 21.61 -13.46 -2.92
C GLU A 828 21.75 -12.19 -2.07
N CYS A 829 22.94 -11.61 -2.06
CA CYS A 829 23.27 -10.36 -1.40
C CYS A 829 23.60 -9.31 -2.45
N TRP A 830 22.80 -8.25 -2.51
CA TRP A 830 22.94 -7.20 -3.50
C TRP A 830 23.84 -6.07 -3.00
N SER A 831 23.93 -5.86 -1.68
CA SER A 831 24.81 -4.85 -1.10
C SER A 831 25.35 -5.21 0.28
N MET A 832 26.17 -4.33 0.86
CA MET A 832 26.59 -4.38 2.26
C MET A 832 25.45 -3.97 3.23
N PHE A 833 24.31 -3.48 2.72
CA PHE A 833 23.11 -3.23 3.53
C PHE A 833 22.58 -4.51 4.18
N GLU A 834 22.59 -5.63 3.46
CA GLU A 834 22.20 -6.94 3.99
C GLU A 834 23.11 -7.43 5.13
N TYR A 835 24.28 -6.82 5.29
CA TYR A 835 25.22 -7.07 6.39
C TYR A 835 25.15 -6.00 7.49
N GLY A 836 24.23 -5.04 7.41
CA GLY A 836 24.07 -3.95 8.37
C GLY A 836 25.11 -2.84 8.27
N LEU A 837 25.88 -2.79 7.18
CA LEU A 837 27.00 -1.86 7.02
C LEU A 837 26.61 -0.61 6.21
N TYR A 838 25.31 -0.35 6.00
CA TYR A 838 24.75 0.88 5.44
C TYR A 838 23.53 1.36 6.25
N SER A 839 23.40 2.67 6.46
CA SER A 839 22.20 3.31 7.00
C SER A 839 21.40 3.95 5.87
N GLY A 840 20.11 3.60 5.73
CA GLY A 840 19.24 4.01 4.61
C GLY A 840 18.95 5.52 4.44
N GLN A 841 19.66 6.41 5.12
CA GLN A 841 19.51 7.87 4.97
C GLN A 841 20.78 8.60 4.53
N ASP A 842 21.96 7.98 4.58
CA ASP A 842 23.22 8.59 4.14
C ASP A 842 24.01 7.64 3.25
N SER A 843 24.50 8.14 2.12
CA SER A 843 25.31 7.43 1.13
C SER A 843 26.69 6.95 1.64
N ASN A 844 26.97 7.07 2.94
CA ASN A 844 28.24 6.67 3.53
C ASN A 844 28.13 5.26 4.14
N PRO A 845 28.95 4.30 3.71
CA PRO A 845 29.01 2.98 4.34
C PRO A 845 29.45 3.11 5.81
N ASN A 846 28.75 2.45 6.73
CA ASN A 846 29.15 2.31 8.14
C ASN A 846 30.25 1.25 8.31
N LEU A 847 31.23 1.26 7.40
CA LEU A 847 32.41 0.40 7.45
C LEU A 847 33.38 0.81 8.58
N LEU A 848 33.17 1.97 9.20
CA LEU A 848 33.97 2.48 10.32
C LEU A 848 33.99 1.55 11.55
N ILE A 849 32.97 0.70 11.72
CA ILE A 849 32.95 -0.34 12.76
C ILE A 849 34.13 -1.31 12.59
N ILE A 850 34.56 -1.55 11.34
CA ILE A 850 35.71 -2.37 10.99
C ILE A 850 36.97 -1.50 11.14
N ASN A 851 37.49 -1.39 12.35
CA ASN A 851 38.57 -0.46 12.71
C ASN A 851 39.88 -1.15 13.13
N ASN A 852 39.91 -2.48 13.17
CA ASN A 852 41.08 -3.26 13.59
C ASN A 852 41.28 -4.51 12.72
N HIS A 853 42.45 -5.14 12.86
CA HIS A 853 42.83 -6.33 12.08
C HIS A 853 41.84 -7.50 12.26
N GLU A 854 41.38 -7.74 13.48
CA GLU A 854 40.50 -8.85 13.83
C GLU A 854 39.13 -8.73 13.15
N LYS A 855 38.50 -7.56 13.22
CA LYS A 855 37.22 -7.28 12.53
C LYS A 855 37.38 -7.35 11.00
N ALA A 856 38.53 -6.94 10.47
CA ALA A 856 38.80 -7.04 9.02
C ALA A 856 38.92 -8.50 8.56
N VAL A 857 39.54 -9.38 9.38
CA VAL A 857 39.57 -10.83 9.14
C VAL A 857 38.16 -11.42 9.22
N ALA A 858 37.38 -11.03 10.23
CA ALA A 858 36.02 -11.49 10.42
C ALA A 858 35.10 -11.08 9.26
N LEU A 859 35.14 -9.82 8.81
CA LEU A 859 34.37 -9.36 7.65
C LEU A 859 34.77 -10.11 6.38
N LEU A 860 36.07 -10.34 6.16
CA LEU A 860 36.53 -11.12 5.01
C LEU A 860 36.00 -12.55 5.04
N ARG A 861 35.94 -13.18 6.22
CA ARG A 861 35.39 -14.53 6.40
C ARG A 861 33.88 -14.54 6.16
N LEU A 862 33.14 -13.59 6.73
CA LEU A 862 31.70 -13.41 6.55
C LEU A 862 31.35 -13.35 5.05
N LEU A 863 31.95 -12.40 4.32
CA LEU A 863 31.79 -12.26 2.87
C LEU A 863 32.26 -13.52 2.11
N GLY A 864 33.29 -14.17 2.65
CA GLY A 864 33.83 -15.42 2.13
C GLY A 864 32.80 -16.54 2.07
N LEU A 865 31.98 -16.66 3.11
CA LEU A 865 31.00 -17.74 3.28
C LEU A 865 29.66 -17.44 2.59
N THR A 866 29.30 -16.17 2.46
CA THR A 866 27.97 -15.73 2.01
C THR A 866 27.93 -15.30 0.54
N VAL A 867 29.05 -14.86 -0.05
CA VAL A 867 29.10 -14.50 -1.47
C VAL A 867 29.36 -15.75 -2.32
N GLY A 868 28.37 -16.10 -3.15
CA GLY A 868 28.36 -17.31 -3.95
C GLY A 868 29.53 -17.45 -4.92
N THR A 869 29.98 -18.70 -5.12
CA THR A 869 31.06 -19.08 -6.05
C THR A 869 30.55 -19.55 -7.41
N ALA A 870 29.27 -19.86 -7.52
CA ALA A 870 28.67 -20.43 -8.73
C ALA A 870 28.51 -19.36 -9.82
N GLU A 871 28.58 -19.79 -11.07
CA GLU A 871 28.27 -18.95 -12.23
C GLU A 871 26.81 -18.49 -12.14
N GLY A 872 26.60 -17.16 -12.13
CA GLY A 872 25.28 -16.55 -11.89
C GLY A 872 25.01 -16.10 -10.44
N SER A 873 25.93 -16.32 -9.49
CA SER A 873 25.79 -15.80 -8.12
C SER A 873 25.74 -14.28 -8.11
N VAL A 874 24.83 -13.71 -7.30
CA VAL A 874 24.74 -12.27 -7.07
C VAL A 874 25.99 -11.83 -6.29
N ILE A 875 26.70 -10.84 -6.83
CA ILE A 875 27.86 -10.23 -6.19
C ILE A 875 27.46 -8.84 -5.68
N PRO A 876 27.69 -8.51 -4.39
CA PRO A 876 27.30 -7.20 -3.83
C PRO A 876 27.94 -6.02 -4.55
N TYR A 877 27.17 -4.96 -4.80
CA TYR A 877 27.58 -3.79 -5.59
C TYR A 877 28.79 -3.03 -5.02
N ASP A 878 28.84 -2.98 -3.70
CA ASP A 878 29.79 -2.29 -2.81
C ASP A 878 30.85 -3.25 -2.23
N LEU A 879 30.96 -4.46 -2.77
CA LEU A 879 32.00 -5.43 -2.38
C LEU A 879 33.40 -4.84 -2.57
N THR A 880 33.62 -4.03 -3.61
CA THR A 880 34.91 -3.36 -3.85
C THR A 880 35.25 -2.38 -2.73
N ASP A 881 34.27 -1.63 -2.22
CA ASP A 881 34.48 -0.67 -1.14
C ASP A 881 34.75 -1.38 0.19
N ALA A 882 34.02 -2.46 0.47
CA ALA A 882 34.29 -3.32 1.62
C ALA A 882 35.70 -3.93 1.56
N LEU A 883 36.13 -4.45 0.41
CA LEU A 883 37.48 -5.00 0.23
C LEU A 883 38.57 -3.92 0.31
N ASN A 884 38.33 -2.72 -0.21
CA ASN A 884 39.24 -1.59 -0.09
C ASN A 884 39.42 -1.19 1.37
N HIS A 885 38.33 -1.15 2.14
CA HIS A 885 38.36 -0.87 3.57
C HIS A 885 39.11 -1.96 4.36
N ILE A 886 38.84 -3.24 4.09
CA ILE A 886 39.60 -4.38 4.65
C ILE A 886 41.11 -4.22 4.37
N ARG A 887 41.48 -3.84 3.14
CA ARG A 887 42.88 -3.61 2.74
C ARG A 887 43.50 -2.42 3.47
N MET A 888 42.75 -1.33 3.67
CA MET A 888 43.22 -0.17 4.44
C MET A 888 43.51 -0.54 5.90
N VAL A 889 42.59 -1.26 6.55
CA VAL A 889 42.71 -1.64 7.97
C VAL A 889 43.76 -2.74 8.17
N SER A 890 43.86 -3.68 7.24
CA SER A 890 44.80 -4.80 7.31
C SER A 890 45.38 -5.18 5.94
N PRO A 891 46.47 -4.51 5.52
CA PRO A 891 47.09 -4.72 4.19
C PRO A 891 47.55 -6.16 3.92
N LYS A 892 47.87 -6.93 4.98
CA LYS A 892 48.32 -8.32 4.85
C LYS A 892 47.26 -9.26 4.24
N LEU A 893 45.97 -8.91 4.36
CA LEU A 893 44.86 -9.73 3.86
C LEU A 893 44.72 -9.71 2.33
N GLU A 894 45.38 -8.79 1.63
CA GLU A 894 45.39 -8.78 0.16
C GLU A 894 46.01 -10.07 -0.44
N LYS A 895 46.87 -10.75 0.34
CA LYS A 895 47.46 -12.02 -0.05
C LYS A 895 46.56 -13.23 0.22
N ASP A 896 45.47 -13.04 0.96
CA ASP A 896 44.53 -14.09 1.32
C ASP A 896 43.78 -14.63 0.07
N GLN A 897 43.57 -15.94 0.02
CA GLN A 897 42.89 -16.59 -1.10
C GLN A 897 41.43 -16.13 -1.23
N VAL A 898 40.73 -15.93 -0.10
CA VAL A 898 39.34 -15.46 -0.06
C VAL A 898 39.28 -14.02 -0.57
N PHE A 899 40.22 -13.17 -0.14
CA PHE A 899 40.31 -11.78 -0.61
C PHE A 899 40.50 -11.73 -2.13
N ARG A 900 41.45 -12.50 -2.67
CA ARG A 900 41.71 -12.55 -4.11
C ARG A 900 40.51 -13.09 -4.89
N ARG A 901 39.81 -14.10 -4.37
CA ARG A 901 38.58 -14.63 -4.96
C ARG A 901 37.50 -13.55 -5.03
N LEU A 902 37.21 -12.89 -3.90
CA LEU A 902 36.18 -11.84 -3.82
C LEU A 902 36.57 -10.62 -4.67
N ALA A 903 37.84 -10.21 -4.68
CA ALA A 903 38.33 -9.15 -5.54
C ALA A 903 38.21 -9.51 -7.03
N THR A 904 38.43 -10.78 -7.39
CA THR A 904 38.22 -11.26 -8.76
C THR A 904 36.73 -11.27 -9.12
N ALA A 905 35.87 -11.70 -8.20
CA ALA A 905 34.41 -11.67 -8.38
C ALA A 905 33.91 -10.21 -8.52
N ALA A 906 34.43 -9.29 -7.70
CA ALA A 906 34.14 -7.87 -7.78
C ALA A 906 34.65 -7.21 -9.08
N ARG A 907 35.68 -7.77 -9.73
CA ARG A 907 36.16 -7.31 -11.05
C ARG A 907 35.35 -7.87 -12.23
N ARG A 908 34.59 -8.95 -12.00
CA ARG A 908 33.60 -9.44 -12.98
C ARG A 908 32.31 -8.63 -12.92
N LEU A 909 32.16 -7.77 -11.91
CA LEU A 909 31.02 -6.87 -11.80
C LEU A 909 31.02 -5.85 -12.93
#